data_AF-A0A497N6N1-F1
#
_entry.id   AF-A0A497N6N1-F1
#
_cell.length_a   1.000
_cell.length_b   1.000
_cell.length_c   1.000
_cell.angle_alpha   90.00
_cell.angle_beta   90.00
_cell.angle_gamma   90.00
#
_symmetry.space_group_name_H-M   'P 1'
#
loop_
_entity.id
_entity.type
_entity.pdbx_description
1 polymer ?
#
loop_
_entity_poly.entity_id
_entity_poly.type
_entity_poly.pdbx_seq_one_letter_code
_entity_poly.pdbx_strand_id
1 'polypeptide(L)'
;MRVIRVLHIDDDPEQSRFLKIFLETSDPSLHVESTISPHESLKLIKSKNFDCIICDYQMPLMNGIQLSIAIRENKDTPIIIYTGHGSEEIAEAAFTAGVDDYVRKEINPSHYQVLANRVKQSVEKYRAEKELLDSLQTSEKVLTSLPSGIIIYEYQPPDKLIFIDANPAALQESKIVLSKVQGKDFHEIWKSNEYELKQRYVEAIKSQTPVIMDRIYWDNDLVQGFFKIHAFPISENRIVVSFDNISDQVETETRLKVSNLKEEQNRKRLEVLHRHALDLDKYHTREEVFNYTVELIVDTFGFENAEILIAENETLRQVAMKGYLAVDVILPLNGPGICVRCFIEAKTITINDVSKTPDYLSLTELESNQIKSELVTPIFLDDDVLGVLNIQSPVLERFSDVDRRLVETFASHVSKAISRIKQMEEITSSEQRYRSILDESRDAVFVLTGFTVQYVNERVAELLGYDTREELLNMSPIDMIAPEDRELISGRIDARRRGENVPNKYEFRMQRKDGSIVHVETHVNRIIYEGKPSSLSFVRDISDRKRIEEALNQSEGWFRYIYEESPMGIELYDKDGYLYDANKADLDFFGVESVDNFRQWNLFKDSALTEQQKNKLKNGETVNLITERNFDDIKNYETSRTGISYFEAIFKPVIIKEGDTNLAYIALIKDITDIKT
;
A
#
# COMPACT_ATOMS: atom_id res chain seq x y z
N MET A 1 -55.79 -46.38 42.30
CA MET A 1 -55.08 -46.86 43.52
C MET A 1 -53.76 -47.49 43.08
N ARG A 2 -52.66 -47.24 43.81
CA ARG A 2 -51.34 -47.80 43.49
C ARG A 2 -51.36 -49.28 43.86
N VAL A 3 -51.06 -50.16 42.90
CA VAL A 3 -51.00 -51.61 43.10
C VAL A 3 -50.05 -51.96 44.25
N ILE A 4 -50.47 -52.88 45.11
CA ILE A 4 -49.67 -53.45 46.20
C ILE A 4 -49.51 -54.94 45.93
N ARG A 5 -48.28 -55.35 45.61
CA ARG A 5 -47.94 -56.77 45.43
C ARG A 5 -47.58 -57.39 46.77
N VAL A 6 -48.33 -58.39 47.16
CA VAL A 6 -48.19 -59.07 48.44
C VAL A 6 -47.66 -60.48 48.20
N LEU A 7 -46.60 -60.87 48.89
CA LEU A 7 -46.18 -62.27 48.96
C LEU A 7 -46.79 -62.91 50.21
N HIS A 8 -47.61 -63.92 50.03
CA HIS A 8 -48.20 -64.71 51.12
C HIS A 8 -47.47 -66.05 51.28
N ILE A 9 -47.12 -66.41 52.51
CA ILE A 9 -46.31 -67.59 52.82
C ILE A 9 -47.01 -68.36 53.94
N ASP A 10 -47.60 -69.50 53.62
CA ASP A 10 -48.37 -70.33 54.56
C ASP A 10 -48.27 -71.79 54.10
N ASP A 11 -47.87 -72.71 54.98
CA ASP A 11 -47.62 -74.11 54.64
C ASP A 11 -48.91 -74.92 54.41
N ASP A 12 -50.07 -74.37 54.76
CA ASP A 12 -51.38 -74.95 54.48
C ASP A 12 -51.90 -74.47 53.10
N PRO A 13 -52.01 -75.37 52.10
CA PRO A 13 -52.47 -75.02 50.75
C PRO A 13 -53.89 -74.47 50.69
N GLU A 14 -54.77 -74.90 51.60
CA GLU A 14 -56.16 -74.42 51.66
C GLU A 14 -56.18 -72.99 52.22
N GLN A 15 -55.50 -72.73 53.34
CA GLN A 15 -55.40 -71.36 53.90
C GLN A 15 -54.72 -70.40 52.93
N SER A 16 -53.67 -70.84 52.25
CA SER A 16 -52.97 -70.08 51.21
C SER A 16 -53.90 -69.66 50.07
N ARG A 17 -54.77 -70.58 49.61
CA ARG A 17 -55.77 -70.31 48.57
C ARG A 17 -56.87 -69.38 49.05
N PHE A 18 -57.41 -69.60 50.26
CA PHE A 18 -58.48 -68.78 50.82
C PHE A 18 -58.03 -67.34 51.06
N LEU A 19 -56.87 -67.14 51.70
CA LEU A 19 -56.37 -65.81 52.02
C LEU A 19 -56.14 -64.97 50.77
N LYS A 20 -55.59 -65.58 49.71
CA LYS A 20 -55.45 -64.92 48.42
C LYS A 20 -56.79 -64.40 47.89
N ILE A 21 -57.79 -65.26 47.81
CA ILE A 21 -59.12 -64.88 47.30
C ILE A 21 -59.72 -63.77 48.16
N PHE A 22 -59.66 -63.90 49.48
CA PHE A 22 -60.25 -62.92 50.39
C PHE A 22 -59.55 -61.56 50.33
N LEU A 23 -58.21 -61.50 50.35
CA LEU A 23 -57.48 -60.23 50.27
C LEU A 23 -57.71 -59.51 48.94
N GLU A 24 -57.64 -60.22 47.81
CA GLU A 24 -57.86 -59.64 46.48
C GLU A 24 -59.34 -59.22 46.27
N THR A 25 -60.30 -59.89 46.94
CA THR A 25 -61.72 -59.51 46.91
C THR A 25 -62.03 -58.33 47.84
N SER A 26 -61.37 -58.28 49.01
CA SER A 26 -61.56 -57.22 50.02
C SER A 26 -61.00 -55.86 49.58
N ASP A 27 -59.90 -55.84 48.83
CA ASP A 27 -59.34 -54.61 48.25
C ASP A 27 -58.74 -54.90 46.86
N PRO A 28 -59.32 -54.34 45.77
CA PRO A 28 -58.83 -54.57 44.40
C PRO A 28 -57.42 -54.07 44.10
N SER A 29 -56.80 -53.29 45.00
CA SER A 29 -55.41 -52.82 44.86
C SER A 29 -54.37 -53.85 45.33
N LEU A 30 -54.80 -54.87 46.08
CA LEU A 30 -53.95 -55.96 46.54
C LEU A 30 -53.85 -57.05 45.47
N HIS A 31 -52.63 -57.45 45.15
CA HIS A 31 -52.35 -58.59 44.28
C HIS A 31 -51.47 -59.57 45.03
N VAL A 32 -51.99 -60.77 45.30
CA VAL A 32 -51.38 -61.74 46.21
C VAL A 32 -50.78 -62.89 45.42
N GLU A 33 -49.47 -63.06 45.56
CA GLU A 33 -48.75 -64.27 45.12
C GLU A 33 -48.50 -65.13 46.36
N SER A 34 -48.91 -66.40 46.32
CA SER A 34 -48.82 -67.28 47.49
C SER A 34 -47.85 -68.43 47.24
N THR A 35 -47.09 -68.82 48.26
CA THR A 35 -46.23 -70.00 48.27
C THR A 35 -46.43 -70.77 49.57
N ILE A 36 -46.25 -72.09 49.50
CA ILE A 36 -46.36 -73.00 50.64
C ILE A 36 -45.00 -73.36 51.26
N SER A 37 -43.91 -72.84 50.70
CA SER A 37 -42.56 -73.16 51.14
C SER A 37 -41.78 -71.91 51.57
N PRO A 38 -41.31 -71.85 52.83
CA PRO A 38 -40.40 -70.80 53.29
C PRO A 38 -39.10 -70.70 52.48
N HIS A 39 -38.64 -71.80 51.87
CA HIS A 39 -37.42 -71.80 51.04
C HIS A 39 -37.69 -71.27 49.62
N GLU A 40 -38.88 -71.54 49.08
CA GLU A 40 -39.30 -71.00 47.79
C GLU A 40 -39.55 -69.50 47.88
N SER A 41 -40.14 -69.02 48.98
CA SER A 41 -40.38 -67.60 49.21
C SER A 41 -39.08 -66.77 49.16
N LEU A 42 -38.00 -67.24 49.77
CA LEU A 42 -36.68 -66.60 49.71
C LEU A 42 -36.12 -66.51 48.27
N LYS A 43 -36.45 -67.47 47.39
CA LYS A 43 -36.10 -67.39 45.96
C LYS A 43 -36.97 -66.37 45.23
N LEU A 44 -38.27 -66.36 45.51
CA LEU A 44 -39.23 -65.42 44.92
C LEU A 44 -38.86 -63.97 45.24
N ILE A 45 -38.54 -63.66 46.48
CA ILE A 45 -38.17 -62.30 46.95
C ILE A 45 -36.88 -61.77 46.29
N LYS A 46 -35.97 -62.65 45.86
CA LYS A 46 -34.78 -62.26 45.09
C LYS A 46 -35.11 -61.94 43.63
N SER A 47 -36.06 -62.66 43.05
CA SER A 47 -36.42 -62.56 41.62
C SER A 47 -37.53 -61.55 41.31
N LYS A 48 -38.39 -61.26 42.29
CA LYS A 48 -39.55 -60.39 42.16
C LYS A 48 -39.58 -59.36 43.30
N ASN A 49 -40.17 -58.21 43.03
CA ASN A 49 -40.37 -57.18 44.05
C ASN A 49 -41.80 -57.27 44.60
N PHE A 50 -41.88 -57.36 45.92
CA PHE A 50 -43.13 -57.31 46.67
C PHE A 50 -43.14 -56.04 47.51
N ASP A 51 -44.33 -55.46 47.64
CA ASP A 51 -44.60 -54.27 48.45
C ASP A 51 -44.85 -54.66 49.91
N CYS A 52 -45.36 -55.86 50.18
CA CYS A 52 -45.53 -56.42 51.52
C CYS A 52 -45.37 -57.94 51.51
N ILE A 53 -44.92 -58.51 52.62
CA ILE A 53 -44.78 -59.95 52.83
C ILE A 53 -45.65 -60.34 54.01
N ILE A 54 -46.53 -61.32 53.82
CA ILE A 54 -47.35 -61.90 54.87
C ILE A 54 -46.85 -63.33 55.08
N CYS A 55 -46.47 -63.69 56.30
CA CYS A 55 -46.04 -65.05 56.60
C CYS A 55 -46.78 -65.63 57.81
N ASP A 56 -47.11 -66.92 57.74
CA ASP A 56 -47.59 -67.66 58.90
C ASP A 56 -46.45 -67.83 59.92
N TYR A 57 -46.80 -67.88 61.20
CA TYR A 57 -45.82 -68.08 62.26
C TYR A 57 -45.34 -69.54 62.33
N GLN A 58 -46.25 -70.51 62.27
CA GLN A 58 -45.96 -71.93 62.49
C GLN A 58 -45.87 -72.70 61.18
N MET A 59 -44.71 -72.60 60.51
CA MET A 59 -44.42 -73.38 59.31
C MET A 59 -43.37 -74.47 59.58
N PRO A 60 -43.44 -75.65 58.93
CA PRO A 60 -42.43 -76.69 59.04
C PRO A 60 -41.04 -76.21 58.64
N LEU A 61 -40.01 -76.72 59.33
CA LEU A 61 -38.58 -76.45 59.11
C LEU A 61 -38.11 -75.02 59.46
N MET A 62 -38.89 -73.99 59.16
CA MET A 62 -38.55 -72.58 59.39
C MET A 62 -39.80 -71.80 59.78
N ASN A 63 -39.82 -71.24 60.99
CA ASN A 63 -40.95 -70.44 61.48
C ASN A 63 -40.94 -69.01 60.91
N GLY A 64 -42.08 -68.30 61.03
CA GLY A 64 -42.24 -66.95 60.47
C GLY A 64 -41.26 -65.90 61.01
N ILE A 65 -40.76 -66.07 62.24
CA ILE A 65 -39.75 -65.17 62.82
C ILE A 65 -38.37 -65.42 62.17
N GLN A 66 -37.95 -66.69 62.07
CA GLN A 66 -36.69 -67.07 61.41
C GLN A 66 -36.67 -66.64 59.94
N LEU A 67 -37.80 -66.76 59.25
CA LEU A 67 -37.96 -66.30 57.88
C LEU A 67 -37.84 -64.76 57.78
N SER A 68 -38.46 -64.03 58.71
CA SER A 68 -38.40 -62.56 58.74
C SER A 68 -36.97 -62.04 58.91
N ILE A 69 -36.17 -62.67 59.77
CA ILE A 69 -34.74 -62.36 59.94
C ILE A 69 -34.00 -62.55 58.60
N ALA A 70 -34.20 -63.70 57.94
CA ALA A 70 -33.54 -64.00 56.66
C ALA A 70 -33.92 -63.03 55.53
N ILE A 71 -35.15 -62.50 55.54
CA ILE A 71 -35.61 -61.49 54.58
C ILE A 71 -34.96 -60.14 54.87
N ARG A 72 -34.93 -59.73 56.14
CA ARG A 72 -34.47 -58.40 56.56
C ARG A 72 -32.96 -58.19 56.33
N GLU A 73 -32.17 -59.26 56.22
CA GLU A 73 -30.75 -59.19 55.83
C GLU A 73 -30.52 -58.47 54.49
N ASN A 74 -31.46 -58.56 53.55
CA ASN A 74 -31.24 -58.09 52.17
C ASN A 74 -32.39 -57.23 51.61
N LYS A 75 -33.53 -57.14 52.30
CA LYS A 75 -34.72 -56.44 51.83
C LYS A 75 -35.39 -55.74 53.00
N ASP A 76 -35.79 -54.50 52.76
CA ASP A 76 -36.50 -53.69 53.74
C ASP A 76 -38.02 -53.63 53.47
N THR A 77 -38.55 -54.65 52.79
CA THR A 77 -39.98 -54.74 52.47
C THR A 77 -40.78 -54.98 53.76
N PRO A 78 -41.93 -54.29 53.96
CA PRO A 78 -42.81 -54.53 55.10
C PRO A 78 -43.21 -56.01 55.28
N ILE A 79 -43.03 -56.56 56.48
CA ILE A 79 -43.36 -57.95 56.84
C ILE A 79 -44.46 -57.97 57.90
N ILE A 80 -45.49 -58.77 57.66
CA ILE A 80 -46.61 -58.99 58.59
C ILE A 80 -46.67 -60.47 58.95
N ILE A 81 -46.56 -60.78 60.24
CA ILE A 81 -46.83 -62.14 60.71
C ILE A 81 -48.34 -62.31 60.91
N TYR A 82 -48.90 -63.35 60.31
CA TYR A 82 -50.32 -63.65 60.34
C TYR A 82 -50.57 -65.06 60.88
N THR A 83 -51.06 -65.20 62.12
CA THR A 83 -51.01 -66.49 62.87
C THR A 83 -52.26 -66.78 63.71
N GLY A 84 -52.65 -68.06 63.81
CA GLY A 84 -53.74 -68.53 64.69
C GLY A 84 -53.36 -68.72 66.15
N HIS A 85 -52.06 -68.92 66.41
CA HIS A 85 -51.51 -68.98 67.76
C HIS A 85 -50.84 -67.64 68.09
N GLY A 86 -51.40 -66.92 69.06
CA GLY A 86 -50.88 -65.64 69.52
C GLY A 86 -50.69 -65.60 71.02
N SER A 87 -49.45 -65.33 71.45
CA SER A 87 -49.10 -64.85 72.79
C SER A 87 -48.35 -63.52 72.66
N GLU A 88 -48.38 -62.72 73.72
CA GLU A 88 -47.65 -61.44 73.79
C GLU A 88 -46.14 -61.65 73.58
N GLU A 89 -45.59 -62.73 74.13
CA GLU A 89 -44.18 -63.15 73.94
C GLU A 89 -43.81 -63.40 72.47
N ILE A 90 -44.71 -63.99 71.68
CA ILE A 90 -44.46 -64.25 70.25
C ILE A 90 -44.49 -62.95 69.44
N ALA A 91 -45.41 -62.04 69.76
CA ALA A 91 -45.48 -60.74 69.11
C ALA A 91 -44.22 -59.90 69.42
N GLU A 92 -43.75 -59.90 70.67
CA GLU A 92 -42.51 -59.21 71.06
C GLU A 92 -41.28 -59.78 70.32
N ALA A 93 -41.18 -61.11 70.23
CA ALA A 93 -40.11 -61.76 69.47
C ALA A 93 -40.19 -61.44 67.96
N ALA A 94 -41.38 -61.30 67.39
CA ALA A 94 -41.58 -60.91 66.00
C ALA A 94 -41.09 -59.48 65.72
N PHE A 95 -41.49 -58.49 66.53
CA PHE A 95 -41.02 -57.12 66.37
C PHE A 95 -39.50 -57.01 66.53
N THR A 96 -38.92 -57.74 67.50
CA THR A 96 -37.45 -57.81 67.69
C THR A 96 -36.73 -58.36 66.45
N ALA A 97 -37.37 -59.25 65.70
CA ALA A 97 -36.86 -59.82 64.46
C ALA A 97 -37.03 -58.92 63.21
N GLY A 98 -37.55 -57.69 63.37
CA GLY A 98 -37.77 -56.75 62.28
C GLY A 98 -39.05 -57.01 61.49
N VAL A 99 -40.07 -57.56 62.12
CA VAL A 99 -41.44 -57.64 61.57
C VAL A 99 -42.15 -56.31 61.81
N ASP A 100 -42.86 -55.80 60.80
CA ASP A 100 -43.49 -54.48 60.83
C ASP A 100 -44.90 -54.48 61.45
N ASP A 101 -45.62 -55.60 61.34
CA ASP A 101 -46.92 -55.78 61.99
C ASP A 101 -47.21 -57.23 62.35
N TYR A 102 -48.10 -57.45 63.30
CA TYR A 102 -48.49 -58.77 63.78
C TYR A 102 -50.01 -58.87 63.87
N VAL A 103 -50.59 -59.82 63.15
CA VAL A 103 -52.05 -59.98 63.02
C VAL A 103 -52.46 -61.39 63.41
N ARG A 104 -53.45 -61.50 64.31
CA ARG A 104 -53.98 -62.78 64.76
C ARG A 104 -55.13 -63.27 63.86
N LYS A 105 -55.12 -64.56 63.50
CA LYS A 105 -56.23 -65.26 62.83
C LYS A 105 -57.36 -65.45 63.86
N GLU A 106 -58.57 -65.01 63.53
CA GLU A 106 -59.77 -65.21 64.35
C GLU A 106 -60.73 -66.20 63.67
N ILE A 107 -61.78 -66.64 64.36
CA ILE A 107 -62.79 -67.54 63.77
C ILE A 107 -63.72 -66.77 62.82
N ASN A 108 -63.87 -65.45 63.02
CA ASN A 108 -64.75 -64.61 62.21
C ASN A 108 -64.06 -64.16 60.91
N PRO A 109 -64.69 -64.34 59.73
CA PRO A 109 -64.16 -63.88 58.43
C PRO A 109 -63.73 -62.40 58.37
N SER A 110 -64.17 -61.55 59.30
CA SER A 110 -63.75 -60.14 59.41
C SER A 110 -62.23 -59.94 59.56
N HIS A 111 -61.49 -60.94 60.04
CA HIS A 111 -60.03 -60.82 60.20
C HIS A 111 -59.29 -60.61 58.87
N TYR A 112 -59.83 -61.05 57.73
CA TYR A 112 -59.21 -60.84 56.41
C TYR A 112 -59.25 -59.36 56.02
N GLN A 113 -60.34 -58.67 56.38
CA GLN A 113 -60.45 -57.22 56.18
C GLN A 113 -59.46 -56.46 57.08
N VAL A 114 -59.26 -56.93 58.32
CA VAL A 114 -58.26 -56.36 59.23
C VAL A 114 -56.86 -56.52 58.64
N LEU A 115 -56.52 -57.72 58.14
CA LEU A 115 -55.23 -57.97 57.49
C LEU A 115 -55.02 -57.11 56.25
N ALA A 116 -56.03 -56.99 55.37
CA ALA A 116 -55.97 -56.12 54.18
C ALA A 116 -55.67 -54.65 54.56
N ASN A 117 -56.33 -54.13 55.59
CA ASN A 117 -56.09 -52.78 56.10
C ASN A 117 -54.68 -52.64 56.68
N ARG A 118 -54.17 -53.64 57.42
CA ARG A 118 -52.79 -53.63 57.96
C ARG A 118 -51.74 -53.64 56.85
N VAL A 119 -51.91 -54.48 55.83
CA VAL A 119 -51.04 -54.52 54.65
C VAL A 119 -50.95 -53.13 54.01
N LYS A 120 -52.09 -52.48 53.79
CA LYS A 120 -52.12 -51.15 53.18
C LYS A 120 -51.41 -50.11 54.05
N GLN A 121 -51.70 -50.10 55.36
CA GLN A 121 -51.07 -49.17 56.30
C GLN A 121 -49.54 -49.31 56.35
N SER A 122 -49.03 -50.55 56.43
CA SER A 122 -47.58 -50.79 56.48
C SER A 122 -46.88 -50.38 55.18
N VAL A 123 -47.51 -50.59 54.02
CA VAL A 123 -46.96 -50.19 52.71
C VAL A 123 -46.97 -48.68 52.52
N GLU A 124 -48.07 -48.01 52.89
CA GLU A 124 -48.18 -46.55 52.81
C GLU A 124 -47.16 -45.86 53.71
N LYS A 125 -46.99 -46.34 54.95
CA LYS A 125 -45.98 -45.85 55.88
C LYS A 125 -44.56 -45.98 55.30
N TYR A 126 -44.20 -47.17 54.81
CA TYR A 126 -42.87 -47.43 54.23
C TYR A 126 -42.58 -46.54 53.01
N ARG A 127 -43.55 -46.38 52.11
CA ARG A 127 -43.38 -45.53 50.92
C ARG A 127 -43.17 -44.06 51.30
N ALA A 128 -43.93 -43.55 52.26
CA ALA A 128 -43.81 -42.16 52.72
C ALA A 128 -42.43 -41.88 53.36
N GLU A 129 -41.94 -42.79 54.20
CA GLU A 129 -40.61 -42.69 54.82
C GLU A 129 -39.49 -42.69 53.76
N LYS A 130 -39.62 -43.55 52.75
CA LYS A 130 -38.64 -43.62 51.65
C LYS A 130 -38.65 -42.37 50.77
N GLU A 131 -39.82 -41.86 50.39
CA GLU A 131 -39.94 -40.63 49.60
C GLU A 131 -39.37 -39.40 50.33
N LEU A 132 -39.56 -39.33 51.65
CA LEU A 132 -38.95 -38.29 52.48
C LEU A 132 -37.43 -38.39 52.48
N LEU A 133 -36.88 -39.60 52.66
CA LEU A 133 -35.44 -39.82 52.64
C LEU A 133 -34.81 -39.44 51.29
N ASP A 134 -35.43 -39.87 50.18
CA ASP A 134 -34.97 -39.56 48.82
C ASP A 134 -34.99 -38.04 48.56
N SER A 135 -36.03 -37.33 49.03
CA SER A 135 -36.15 -35.87 48.92
C SER A 135 -35.07 -35.13 49.72
N LEU A 136 -34.78 -35.58 50.95
CA LEU A 136 -33.71 -35.03 51.79
C LEU A 136 -32.34 -35.24 51.14
N GLN A 137 -32.05 -36.45 50.68
CA GLN A 137 -30.80 -36.77 49.99
C GLN A 137 -30.62 -35.95 48.70
N THR A 138 -31.69 -35.75 47.94
CA THR A 138 -31.67 -34.92 46.74
C THR A 138 -31.33 -33.47 47.07
N SER A 139 -31.95 -32.91 48.12
CA SER A 139 -31.71 -31.53 48.55
C SER A 139 -30.28 -31.32 49.05
N GLU A 140 -29.76 -32.26 49.85
CA GLU A 140 -28.37 -32.25 50.31
C GLU A 140 -27.39 -32.32 49.13
N LYS A 141 -27.64 -33.20 48.16
CA LYS A 141 -26.80 -33.36 46.96
C LYS A 141 -26.77 -32.11 46.09
N VAL A 142 -27.91 -31.42 45.95
CA VAL A 142 -27.97 -30.14 45.23
C VAL A 142 -27.09 -29.11 45.93
N LEU A 143 -27.30 -28.87 47.23
CA LEU A 143 -26.54 -27.86 47.98
C LEU A 143 -25.03 -28.14 47.96
N THR A 144 -24.63 -29.40 48.08
CA THR A 144 -23.22 -29.81 48.10
C THR A 144 -22.54 -29.75 46.72
N SER A 145 -23.30 -29.80 45.63
CA SER A 145 -22.76 -29.79 44.26
C SER A 145 -22.79 -28.41 43.60
N LEU A 146 -23.35 -27.39 44.25
CA LEU A 146 -23.41 -26.04 43.70
C LEU A 146 -22.01 -25.39 43.68
N PRO A 147 -21.59 -24.78 42.56
CA PRO A 147 -20.31 -24.09 42.46
C PRO A 147 -20.28 -22.77 43.23
N SER A 148 -21.43 -22.11 43.38
CA SER A 148 -21.58 -20.89 44.16
C SER A 148 -21.47 -21.18 45.66
N GLY A 149 -20.80 -20.28 46.38
CA GLY A 149 -20.79 -20.32 47.83
C GLY A 149 -22.16 -19.94 48.39
N ILE A 150 -22.74 -20.78 49.24
CA ILE A 150 -23.99 -20.51 49.94
C ILE A 150 -23.72 -20.48 51.44
N ILE A 151 -24.16 -19.42 52.11
CA ILE A 151 -24.18 -19.28 53.56
C ILE A 151 -25.59 -18.95 54.03
N ILE A 152 -26.03 -19.61 55.11
CA ILE A 152 -27.31 -19.36 55.76
C ILE A 152 -27.07 -18.63 57.07
N TYR A 153 -27.74 -17.49 57.24
CA TYR A 153 -27.76 -16.76 58.50
C TYR A 153 -29.17 -16.75 59.11
N GLU A 154 -29.22 -16.77 60.44
CA GLU A 154 -30.43 -16.53 61.21
C GLU A 154 -30.36 -15.18 61.91
N TYR A 155 -31.37 -14.37 61.69
CA TYR A 155 -31.51 -13.06 62.32
C TYR A 155 -32.11 -13.19 63.70
N GLN A 156 -31.38 -12.67 64.69
CA GLN A 156 -31.83 -12.53 66.06
C GLN A 156 -31.95 -11.03 66.38
N PRO A 157 -33.18 -10.51 66.56
CA PRO A 157 -33.40 -9.11 66.87
C PRO A 157 -32.63 -8.66 68.13
N PRO A 158 -32.15 -7.39 68.19
CA PRO A 158 -32.38 -6.34 67.19
C PRO A 158 -31.35 -6.29 66.05
N ASP A 159 -30.19 -6.95 66.15
CA ASP A 159 -29.08 -6.74 65.19
C ASP A 159 -28.07 -7.90 65.12
N LYS A 160 -28.45 -9.14 65.42
CA LYS A 160 -27.52 -10.29 65.29
C LYS A 160 -27.83 -11.10 64.04
N LEU A 161 -26.79 -11.48 63.30
CA LEU A 161 -26.88 -12.42 62.19
C LEU A 161 -25.99 -13.62 62.53
N ILE A 162 -26.62 -14.69 62.97
CA ILE A 162 -25.95 -15.90 63.43
C ILE A 162 -25.69 -16.82 62.24
N PHE A 163 -24.45 -17.26 62.06
CA PHE A 163 -24.08 -18.21 61.02
C PHE A 163 -24.65 -19.60 61.35
N ILE A 164 -25.54 -20.10 60.50
CA ILE A 164 -26.22 -21.39 60.71
C ILE A 164 -25.51 -22.52 59.98
N ASP A 165 -25.27 -22.32 58.69
CA ASP A 165 -24.72 -23.36 57.83
C ASP A 165 -24.12 -22.77 56.55
N ALA A 166 -23.29 -23.56 55.86
CA ALA A 166 -22.76 -23.22 54.56
C ALA A 166 -22.47 -24.45 53.72
N ASN A 167 -22.60 -24.32 52.40
CA ASN A 167 -22.23 -25.39 51.49
C ASN A 167 -20.70 -25.53 51.36
N PRO A 168 -20.19 -26.67 50.84
CA PRO A 168 -18.75 -26.89 50.67
C PRO A 168 -18.04 -25.81 49.85
N ALA A 169 -18.68 -25.29 48.78
CA ALA A 169 -18.12 -24.21 47.97
C ALA A 169 -17.89 -22.93 48.77
N ALA A 170 -18.84 -22.54 49.64
CA ALA A 170 -18.66 -21.38 50.50
C ALA A 170 -17.52 -21.56 51.49
N LEU A 171 -17.41 -22.73 52.12
CA LEU A 171 -16.34 -23.02 53.08
C LEU A 171 -14.96 -23.00 52.42
N GLN A 172 -14.86 -23.55 51.20
CA GLN A 172 -13.64 -23.55 50.41
C GLN A 172 -13.23 -22.13 50.02
N GLU A 173 -14.14 -21.35 49.44
CA GLU A 173 -13.87 -20.00 48.93
C GLU A 173 -13.55 -19.01 50.06
N SER A 174 -14.31 -19.07 51.16
CA SER A 174 -14.10 -18.22 52.33
C SER A 174 -13.00 -18.70 53.29
N LYS A 175 -12.42 -19.88 53.04
CA LYS A 175 -11.43 -20.54 53.92
C LYS A 175 -11.95 -20.71 55.37
N ILE A 176 -13.26 -20.78 55.53
CA ILE A 176 -13.94 -20.92 56.82
C ILE A 176 -14.04 -22.40 57.17
N VAL A 177 -13.83 -22.72 58.45
CA VAL A 177 -14.10 -24.04 59.00
C VAL A 177 -15.45 -24.00 59.72
N LEU A 178 -16.44 -24.74 59.22
CA LEU A 178 -17.84 -24.70 59.70
C LEU A 178 -17.95 -24.83 61.23
N SER A 179 -17.24 -25.80 61.82
CA SER A 179 -17.26 -26.05 63.27
C SER A 179 -16.71 -24.90 64.12
N LYS A 180 -15.98 -23.94 63.53
CA LYS A 180 -15.44 -22.77 64.23
C LYS A 180 -16.33 -21.54 64.13
N VAL A 181 -17.30 -21.53 63.21
CA VAL A 181 -18.13 -20.34 62.92
C VAL A 181 -19.61 -20.56 63.16
N GLN A 182 -20.08 -21.80 63.16
CA GLN A 182 -21.48 -22.10 63.42
C GLN A 182 -21.91 -21.55 64.79
N GLY A 183 -23.01 -20.81 64.80
CA GLY A 183 -23.54 -20.16 66.00
C GLY A 183 -22.88 -18.81 66.37
N LYS A 184 -21.87 -18.34 65.63
CA LYS A 184 -21.26 -17.03 65.86
C LYS A 184 -21.99 -15.91 65.12
N ASP A 185 -21.93 -14.70 65.67
CA ASP A 185 -22.44 -13.52 64.98
C ASP A 185 -21.58 -13.13 63.79
N PHE A 186 -22.20 -12.50 62.80
CA PHE A 186 -21.56 -12.04 61.56
C PHE A 186 -20.27 -11.27 61.82
N HIS A 187 -20.24 -10.36 62.79
CA HIS A 187 -19.05 -9.56 63.09
C HIS A 187 -17.90 -10.33 63.77
N GLU A 188 -18.18 -11.49 64.35
CA GLU A 188 -17.15 -12.36 64.92
C GLU A 188 -16.40 -13.15 63.83
N ILE A 189 -17.07 -13.36 62.70
CA ILE A 189 -16.54 -14.10 61.56
C ILE A 189 -15.86 -13.13 60.60
N TRP A 190 -16.55 -12.04 60.26
CA TRP A 190 -16.08 -11.07 59.29
C TRP A 190 -15.65 -9.76 59.95
N LYS A 191 -14.37 -9.38 59.78
CA LYS A 191 -13.73 -8.25 60.48
C LYS A 191 -13.93 -6.91 59.74
N SER A 192 -13.61 -5.80 60.42
CA SER A 192 -14.05 -4.41 60.16
C SER A 192 -14.03 -3.89 58.70
N ASN A 193 -15.05 -3.04 58.39
CA ASN A 193 -15.50 -2.41 57.13
C ASN A 193 -16.72 -3.02 56.43
N GLU A 194 -17.35 -4.04 57.04
CA GLU A 194 -18.46 -4.78 56.41
C GLU A 194 -19.83 -4.55 57.09
N TYR A 195 -19.93 -3.51 57.91
CA TYR A 195 -21.18 -3.11 58.57
C TYR A 195 -22.29 -2.83 57.55
N GLU A 196 -21.95 -2.22 56.43
CA GLU A 196 -22.92 -1.92 55.36
C GLU A 196 -23.54 -3.20 54.78
N LEU A 197 -22.74 -4.27 54.65
CA LEU A 197 -23.23 -5.53 54.09
C LEU A 197 -24.16 -6.27 55.04
N LYS A 198 -23.80 -6.33 56.32
CA LYS A 198 -24.69 -6.86 57.36
C LYS A 198 -26.03 -6.10 57.37
N GLN A 199 -25.99 -4.77 57.30
CA GLN A 199 -27.21 -3.97 57.27
C GLN A 199 -28.07 -4.29 56.05
N ARG A 200 -27.47 -4.44 54.86
CA ARG A 200 -28.19 -4.87 53.65
C ARG A 200 -28.86 -6.23 53.83
N TYR A 201 -28.22 -7.19 54.51
CA TYR A 201 -28.82 -8.49 54.82
C TYR A 201 -29.96 -8.37 55.82
N VAL A 202 -29.80 -7.59 56.89
CA VAL A 202 -30.84 -7.33 57.88
C VAL A 202 -32.04 -6.60 57.25
N GLU A 203 -31.79 -5.63 56.37
CA GLU A 203 -32.82 -4.95 55.59
C GLU A 203 -33.56 -5.93 54.67
N ALA A 204 -32.84 -6.78 53.93
CA ALA A 204 -33.44 -7.81 53.08
C ALA A 204 -34.39 -8.74 53.85
N ILE A 205 -34.02 -9.11 55.08
CA ILE A 205 -34.88 -9.90 55.98
C ILE A 205 -36.11 -9.09 56.42
N LYS A 206 -35.93 -7.84 56.86
CA LYS A 206 -37.03 -6.98 57.33
C LYS A 206 -38.03 -6.64 56.22
N SER A 207 -37.54 -6.38 55.01
CA SER A 207 -38.37 -6.03 53.86
C SER A 207 -38.89 -7.24 53.10
N GLN A 208 -38.37 -8.44 53.37
CA GLN A 208 -38.61 -9.67 52.62
C GLN A 208 -38.27 -9.52 51.11
N THR A 209 -37.28 -8.70 50.78
CA THR A 209 -36.82 -8.46 49.40
C THR A 209 -35.36 -8.85 49.21
N PRO A 210 -34.98 -9.49 48.09
CA PRO A 210 -33.60 -9.86 47.84
C PRO A 210 -32.72 -8.63 47.57
N VAL A 211 -31.44 -8.72 47.93
CA VAL A 211 -30.38 -7.75 47.61
C VAL A 211 -29.39 -8.41 46.66
N ILE A 212 -29.11 -7.72 45.55
CA ILE A 212 -28.14 -8.15 44.54
C ILE A 212 -27.00 -7.14 44.51
N MET A 213 -25.77 -7.64 44.56
CA MET A 213 -24.55 -6.87 44.39
C MET A 213 -23.73 -7.53 43.29
N ASP A 214 -23.78 -6.96 42.10
CA ASP A 214 -23.18 -7.58 40.91
C ASP A 214 -21.65 -7.57 40.91
N ARG A 215 -21.03 -6.66 41.66
CA ARG A 215 -19.57 -6.54 41.76
C ARG A 215 -19.17 -5.81 43.04
N ILE A 216 -18.64 -6.56 44.00
CA ILE A 216 -18.01 -6.03 45.22
C ILE A 216 -16.56 -6.52 45.28
N TYR A 217 -15.60 -5.62 45.53
CA TYR A 217 -14.23 -6.03 45.81
C TYR A 217 -14.09 -6.30 47.30
N TRP A 218 -13.47 -7.43 47.63
CA TRP A 218 -13.21 -7.84 48.99
C TRP A 218 -11.73 -8.12 49.17
N ASP A 219 -11.19 -7.67 50.30
CA ASP A 219 -9.79 -7.86 50.67
C ASP A 219 -9.68 -7.98 52.18
N ASN A 220 -9.77 -9.21 52.69
CA ASN A 220 -9.58 -9.53 54.10
C ASN A 220 -8.83 -10.87 54.26
N ASP A 221 -8.59 -11.27 55.52
CA ASP A 221 -7.84 -12.51 55.84
C ASP A 221 -8.51 -13.80 55.30
N LEU A 222 -9.80 -13.75 54.97
CA LEU A 222 -10.62 -14.90 54.57
C LEU A 222 -10.82 -14.96 53.05
N VAL A 223 -11.19 -13.83 52.44
CA VAL A 223 -11.49 -13.70 51.01
C VAL A 223 -10.77 -12.51 50.39
N GLN A 224 -10.26 -12.72 49.18
CA GLN A 224 -9.63 -11.67 48.38
C GLN A 224 -10.08 -11.82 46.92
N GLY A 225 -10.70 -10.78 46.36
CA GLY A 225 -11.19 -10.81 45.00
C GLY A 225 -12.47 -10.02 44.77
N PHE A 226 -12.98 -10.05 43.53
CA PHE A 226 -14.29 -9.53 43.18
C PHE A 226 -15.34 -10.62 43.34
N PHE A 227 -16.45 -10.29 43.99
CA PHE A 227 -17.57 -11.19 44.21
C PHE A 227 -18.86 -10.62 43.68
N LYS A 228 -19.74 -11.52 43.23
CA LYS A 228 -21.14 -11.24 42.97
C LYS A 228 -21.95 -11.89 44.08
N ILE A 229 -22.84 -11.14 44.73
CA ILE A 229 -23.55 -11.59 45.94
C ILE A 229 -25.06 -11.41 45.77
N HIS A 230 -25.79 -12.49 46.01
CA HIS A 230 -27.24 -12.55 46.01
C HIS A 230 -27.71 -12.99 47.39
N ALA A 231 -28.28 -12.06 48.14
CA ALA A 231 -28.83 -12.34 49.47
C ALA A 231 -30.35 -12.29 49.42
N PHE A 232 -31.03 -13.39 49.78
CA PHE A 232 -32.48 -13.49 49.72
C PHE A 232 -33.07 -14.18 50.97
N PRO A 233 -34.14 -13.62 51.54
CA PRO A 233 -34.79 -14.21 52.71
C PRO A 233 -35.51 -15.50 52.33
N ILE A 234 -35.44 -16.51 53.20
CA ILE A 234 -36.15 -17.79 53.05
C ILE A 234 -37.22 -18.02 54.13
N SER A 235 -37.22 -17.20 55.17
CA SER A 235 -38.25 -17.15 56.21
C SER A 235 -38.19 -15.78 56.92
N GLU A 236 -39.08 -15.53 57.88
CA GLU A 236 -39.12 -14.28 58.63
C GLU A 236 -37.79 -13.92 59.32
N ASN A 237 -37.00 -14.92 59.71
CA ASN A 237 -35.75 -14.73 60.45
C ASN A 237 -34.54 -15.39 59.78
N ARG A 238 -34.60 -15.85 58.52
CA ARG A 238 -33.43 -16.47 57.86
C ARG A 238 -33.19 -15.93 56.47
N ILE A 239 -31.91 -15.75 56.16
CA ILE A 239 -31.43 -15.31 54.86
C ILE A 239 -30.42 -16.31 54.31
N VAL A 240 -30.50 -16.52 53.00
CA VAL A 240 -29.50 -17.25 52.23
C VAL A 240 -28.67 -16.22 51.48
N VAL A 241 -27.35 -16.32 51.59
CA VAL A 241 -26.38 -15.51 50.88
C VAL A 241 -25.64 -16.42 49.92
N SER A 242 -25.92 -16.28 48.63
CA SER A 242 -25.17 -16.90 47.55
C SER A 242 -24.10 -15.93 47.06
N PHE A 243 -22.89 -16.42 46.79
CA PHE A 243 -21.81 -15.63 46.22
C PHE A 243 -20.98 -16.40 45.20
N ASP A 244 -20.54 -15.69 44.17
CA ASP A 244 -19.66 -16.20 43.12
C ASP A 244 -18.39 -15.35 43.08
N ASN A 245 -17.22 -15.99 43.01
CA ASN A 245 -15.96 -15.29 42.75
C ASN A 245 -15.89 -14.95 41.25
N ILE A 246 -15.89 -13.66 40.93
CA ILE A 246 -15.85 -13.11 39.57
C ILE A 246 -14.50 -12.42 39.26
N SER A 247 -13.47 -12.66 40.07
CA SER A 247 -12.15 -12.03 39.91
C SER A 247 -11.55 -12.27 38.53
N ASP A 248 -11.54 -13.53 38.07
CA ASP A 248 -11.02 -13.91 36.74
C ASP A 248 -11.78 -13.20 35.60
N GLN A 249 -13.10 -13.06 35.74
CA GLN A 249 -13.92 -12.36 34.77
C GLN A 249 -13.55 -10.87 34.73
N VAL A 250 -13.42 -10.23 35.89
CA VAL A 250 -13.06 -8.82 36.02
C VAL A 250 -11.65 -8.56 35.46
N GLU A 251 -10.69 -9.43 35.72
CA GLU A 251 -9.34 -9.34 35.15
C GLU A 251 -9.36 -9.45 33.63
N THR A 252 -10.13 -10.40 33.10
CA THR A 252 -10.27 -10.62 31.66
C THR A 252 -10.91 -9.41 30.98
N GLU A 253 -12.00 -8.88 31.53
CA GLU A 253 -12.64 -7.65 31.03
C GLU A 253 -11.69 -6.45 31.04
N THR A 254 -10.89 -6.32 32.11
CA THR A 254 -9.91 -5.22 32.24
C THR A 254 -8.80 -5.37 31.20
N ARG A 255 -8.27 -6.59 31.01
CA ARG A 255 -7.26 -6.91 29.99
C ARG A 255 -7.77 -6.62 28.58
N LEU A 256 -9.01 -7.01 28.27
CA LEU A 256 -9.65 -6.75 26.98
C LEU A 256 -9.85 -5.25 26.74
N LYS A 257 -10.30 -4.49 27.75
CA LYS A 257 -10.44 -3.02 27.64
C LYS A 257 -9.11 -2.34 27.29
N VAL A 258 -8.02 -2.71 27.97
CA VAL A 258 -6.69 -2.17 27.69
C VAL A 258 -6.22 -2.56 26.28
N SER A 259 -6.43 -3.83 25.88
CA SER A 259 -6.09 -4.30 24.53
C SER A 259 -6.83 -3.52 23.44
N ASN A 260 -8.15 -3.35 23.58
CA ASN A 260 -8.97 -2.62 22.60
C ASN A 260 -8.56 -1.15 22.49
N LEU A 261 -8.27 -0.48 23.62
CA LEU A 261 -7.78 0.91 23.60
C LEU A 261 -6.46 1.04 22.85
N LYS A 262 -5.53 0.09 23.05
CA LYS A 262 -4.25 0.06 22.36
C LYS A 262 -4.42 -0.19 20.85
N GLU A 263 -5.32 -1.11 20.48
CA GLU A 263 -5.63 -1.39 19.08
C GLU A 263 -6.28 -0.19 18.38
N GLU A 264 -7.21 0.50 19.04
CA GLU A 264 -7.83 1.72 18.50
C GLU A 264 -6.81 2.85 18.28
N GLN A 265 -5.88 3.04 19.23
CA GLN A 265 -4.77 4.00 19.06
C GLN A 265 -3.87 3.63 17.88
N ASN A 266 -3.52 2.35 17.73
CA ASN A 266 -2.72 1.88 16.60
C ASN A 266 -3.43 2.09 15.26
N ARG A 267 -4.75 1.83 15.20
CA ARG A 267 -5.55 2.07 14.00
C ARG A 267 -5.54 3.54 13.59
N LYS A 268 -5.75 4.47 14.54
CA LYS A 268 -5.68 5.92 14.27
C LYS A 268 -4.31 6.34 13.75
N ARG A 269 -3.23 5.81 14.32
CA ARG A 269 -1.85 6.08 13.83
C ARG A 269 -1.65 5.59 12.39
N LEU A 270 -2.14 4.40 12.05
CA LEU A 270 -2.05 3.86 10.69
C LEU A 270 -2.87 4.67 9.67
N GLU A 271 -4.06 5.14 10.05
CA GLU A 271 -4.89 6.00 9.19
C GLU A 271 -4.18 7.31 8.84
N VAL A 272 -3.51 7.95 9.81
CA VAL A 272 -2.73 9.17 9.58
C VAL A 272 -1.50 8.88 8.72
N LEU A 273 -0.78 7.78 8.97
CA LEU A 273 0.36 7.37 8.12
C LEU A 273 -0.07 7.14 6.66
N HIS A 274 -1.21 6.47 6.45
CA HIS A 274 -1.74 6.26 5.10
C HIS A 274 -2.09 7.59 4.42
N ARG A 275 -2.70 8.52 5.17
CA ARG A 275 -3.01 9.87 4.67
C ARG A 275 -1.74 10.67 4.34
N HIS A 276 -0.69 10.56 5.14
CA HIS A 276 0.59 11.22 4.88
C HIS A 276 1.12 10.88 3.48
N ALA A 277 1.15 9.59 3.11
CA ALA A 277 1.59 9.17 1.78
C ALA A 277 0.78 9.84 0.65
N LEU A 278 -0.55 9.91 0.82
CA LEU A 278 -1.45 10.48 -0.17
C LEU A 278 -1.38 12.02 -0.23
N ASP A 279 -1.15 12.68 0.91
CA ASP A 279 -1.02 14.12 0.97
C ASP A 279 0.30 14.59 0.37
N LEU A 280 1.38 13.81 0.54
CA LEU A 280 2.64 14.07 -0.14
C LEU A 280 2.51 14.11 -1.67
N ASP A 281 1.51 13.42 -2.23
CA ASP A 281 1.29 13.47 -3.67
C ASP A 281 0.89 14.85 -4.19
N LYS A 282 0.40 15.74 -3.33
CA LYS A 282 -0.08 17.09 -3.70
C LYS A 282 1.04 18.14 -3.77
N TYR A 283 2.20 17.85 -3.19
CA TYR A 283 3.32 18.80 -3.14
C TYR A 283 4.24 18.63 -4.34
N HIS A 284 4.77 19.74 -4.85
CA HIS A 284 5.59 19.76 -6.06
C HIS A 284 7.04 20.17 -5.79
N THR A 285 7.34 20.66 -4.59
CA THR A 285 8.69 21.05 -4.18
C THR A 285 9.18 20.21 -3.01
N ARG A 286 10.51 20.09 -2.88
CA ARG A 286 11.13 19.35 -1.78
C ARG A 286 10.83 19.99 -0.42
N GLU A 287 10.86 21.32 -0.37
CA GLU A 287 10.61 22.11 0.85
C GLU A 287 9.21 21.85 1.43
N GLU A 288 8.18 21.84 0.58
CA GLU A 288 6.81 21.54 1.02
C GLU A 288 6.70 20.13 1.62
N VAL A 289 7.29 19.13 0.97
CA VAL A 289 7.32 17.74 1.45
C VAL A 289 7.99 17.65 2.82
N PHE A 290 9.16 18.28 2.97
CA PHE A 290 9.90 18.24 4.22
C PHE A 290 9.16 18.93 5.37
N ASN A 291 8.67 20.15 5.14
CA ASN A 291 7.94 20.93 6.15
C ASN A 291 6.66 20.23 6.60
N TYR A 292 5.85 19.73 5.66
CA TYR A 292 4.64 18.99 6.01
C TYR A 292 4.94 17.73 6.82
N THR A 293 6.01 17.01 6.50
CA THR A 293 6.40 15.79 7.22
C THR A 293 6.75 16.10 8.68
N VAL A 294 7.61 17.10 8.93
CA VAL A 294 8.01 17.45 10.31
C VAL A 294 6.84 18.03 11.11
N GLU A 295 5.96 18.82 10.47
CA GLU A 295 4.73 19.31 11.10
C GLU A 295 3.82 18.16 11.53
N LEU A 296 3.58 17.18 10.66
CA LEU A 296 2.71 16.06 10.97
C LEU A 296 3.28 15.19 12.11
N ILE A 297 4.60 14.95 12.10
CA ILE A 297 5.31 14.18 13.13
C ILE A 297 5.11 14.83 14.50
N VAL A 298 5.26 16.15 14.61
CA VAL A 298 5.10 16.85 15.89
C VAL A 298 3.63 17.04 16.26
N ASP A 299 2.84 17.66 15.38
CA ASP A 299 1.50 18.13 15.71
C ASP A 299 0.48 16.98 15.84
N THR A 300 0.70 15.86 15.12
CA THR A 300 -0.24 14.72 15.14
C THR A 300 0.28 13.49 15.88
N PHE A 301 1.58 13.17 15.75
CA PHE A 301 2.15 12.02 16.45
C PHE A 301 2.74 12.34 17.82
N GLY A 302 2.83 13.63 18.17
CA GLY A 302 3.21 14.09 19.50
C GLY A 302 4.69 13.86 19.83
N PHE A 303 5.55 13.78 18.81
CA PHE A 303 6.99 13.86 19.03
C PHE A 303 7.38 15.29 19.38
N GLU A 304 8.38 15.45 20.25
CA GLU A 304 8.67 16.75 20.84
C GLU A 304 9.51 17.65 19.90
N ASN A 305 10.40 17.07 19.10
CA ASN A 305 11.22 17.78 18.13
C ASN A 305 11.53 16.89 16.92
N ALA A 306 11.36 17.41 15.71
CA ALA A 306 11.65 16.71 14.46
C ALA A 306 12.31 17.65 13.45
N GLU A 307 13.31 17.15 12.74
CA GLU A 307 14.05 17.91 11.73
C GLU A 307 14.48 17.02 10.56
N ILE A 308 14.64 17.62 9.39
CA ILE A 308 15.20 16.96 8.20
C ILE A 308 16.48 17.69 7.82
N LEU A 309 17.56 16.93 7.68
CA LEU A 309 18.85 17.42 7.19
C LEU A 309 19.17 16.78 5.85
N ILE A 310 19.57 17.57 4.86
CA ILE A 310 19.93 17.10 3.52
C ILE A 310 21.43 17.32 3.28
N ALA A 311 22.07 16.39 2.56
CA ALA A 311 23.47 16.49 2.24
C ALA A 311 23.73 17.48 1.09
N GLU A 312 24.50 18.53 1.37
CA GLU A 312 24.93 19.55 0.42
C GLU A 312 26.38 19.96 0.73
N ASN A 313 27.25 20.02 -0.30
CA ASN A 313 28.63 20.50 -0.19
C ASN A 313 29.43 19.88 0.98
N GLU A 314 29.46 18.54 1.07
CA GLU A 314 30.13 17.78 2.14
C GLU A 314 29.59 18.03 3.57
N THR A 315 28.38 18.58 3.70
CA THR A 315 27.71 18.83 4.98
C THR A 315 26.27 18.33 4.96
N LEU A 316 25.73 17.93 6.11
CA LEU A 316 24.29 17.80 6.35
C LEU A 316 23.76 19.14 6.84
N ARG A 317 22.80 19.71 6.13
CA ARG A 317 22.18 20.99 6.47
C ARG A 317 20.71 20.80 6.77
N GLN A 318 20.23 21.40 7.87
CA GLN A 318 18.82 21.42 8.20
C GLN A 318 18.03 22.19 7.13
N VAL A 319 16.98 21.57 6.60
CA VAL A 319 16.10 22.16 5.57
C VAL A 319 14.65 22.28 6.03
N ALA A 320 14.27 21.56 7.09
CA ALA A 320 12.97 21.66 7.73
C ALA A 320 13.10 21.28 9.20
N MET A 321 12.36 21.97 10.07
CA MET A 321 12.23 21.57 11.47
C MET A 321 10.90 21.98 12.07
N LYS A 322 10.52 21.27 13.13
CA LYS A 322 9.41 21.60 14.00
C LYS A 322 9.73 21.10 15.40
N GLY A 323 9.53 21.94 16.41
CA GLY A 323 9.68 21.55 17.81
C GLY A 323 10.20 22.69 18.68
N TYR A 324 10.74 22.32 19.84
CA TYR A 324 11.19 23.29 20.85
C TYR A 324 12.64 23.78 20.62
N LEU A 325 13.41 23.12 19.75
CA LEU A 325 14.77 23.51 19.39
C LEU A 325 14.73 24.25 18.06
N ALA A 326 15.08 25.54 18.08
CA ALA A 326 15.14 26.39 16.90
C ALA A 326 16.59 26.79 16.59
N VAL A 327 17.42 25.81 16.24
CA VAL A 327 18.85 26.00 15.93
C VAL A 327 19.07 25.59 14.47
N ASP A 328 19.75 26.45 13.70
CA ASP A 328 20.17 26.12 12.33
C ASP A 328 21.36 25.14 12.40
N VAL A 329 21.16 23.92 11.92
CA VAL A 329 22.13 22.82 12.06
C VAL A 329 22.87 22.59 10.76
N ILE A 330 24.21 22.65 10.83
CA ILE A 330 25.13 22.31 9.74
C ILE A 330 26.20 21.37 10.28
N LEU A 331 26.26 20.14 9.76
CA LEU A 331 27.15 19.09 10.23
C LEU A 331 28.10 18.63 9.11
N PRO A 332 29.43 18.73 9.27
CA PRO A 332 30.38 18.16 8.30
C PRO A 332 30.23 16.64 8.17
N LEU A 333 30.17 16.11 6.95
CA LEU A 333 30.04 14.67 6.70
C LEU A 333 31.26 13.85 7.16
N ASN A 334 32.41 14.49 7.34
CA ASN A 334 33.61 13.89 7.92
C ASN A 334 33.73 14.10 9.44
N GLY A 335 32.74 14.76 10.06
CA GLY A 335 32.70 15.10 11.47
C GLY A 335 31.98 14.06 12.34
N PRO A 336 32.01 14.23 13.66
CA PRO A 336 31.24 13.41 14.59
C PRO A 336 29.75 13.80 14.57
N GLY A 337 28.87 12.89 15.01
CA GLY A 337 27.45 13.16 15.21
C GLY A 337 26.55 12.01 14.77
N ILE A 338 25.42 11.84 15.46
CA ILE A 338 24.49 10.73 15.21
C ILE A 338 23.86 10.84 13.81
N CYS A 339 23.51 12.06 13.39
CA CYS A 339 23.01 12.33 12.04
C CYS A 339 24.02 11.97 10.95
N VAL A 340 25.29 12.31 11.15
CA VAL A 340 26.38 11.97 10.20
C VAL A 340 26.59 10.46 10.16
N ARG A 341 26.59 9.78 11.31
CA ARG A 341 26.72 8.32 11.37
C ARG A 341 25.55 7.61 10.68
N CYS A 342 24.32 8.06 10.91
CA CYS A 342 23.13 7.55 10.23
C CYS A 342 23.25 7.69 8.71
N PHE A 343 23.72 8.85 8.24
CA PHE A 343 23.93 9.12 6.82
C PHE A 343 24.98 8.18 6.20
N ILE A 344 26.13 8.00 6.86
CA ILE A 344 27.23 7.15 6.36
C ILE A 344 26.85 5.66 6.41
N GLU A 345 26.23 5.21 7.50
CA GLU A 345 25.89 3.80 7.68
C GLU A 345 24.61 3.39 6.93
N ALA A 346 23.84 4.36 6.43
CA ALA A 346 22.55 4.17 5.77
C ALA A 346 21.57 3.32 6.60
N LYS A 347 21.57 3.51 7.93
CA LYS A 347 20.76 2.74 8.88
C LYS A 347 20.13 3.65 9.92
N THR A 348 18.90 3.31 10.30
CA THR A 348 18.22 3.96 11.41
C THR A 348 18.93 3.68 12.73
N ILE A 349 19.21 4.75 13.48
CA ILE A 349 19.92 4.74 14.76
C ILE A 349 18.99 5.26 15.84
N THR A 350 18.87 4.51 16.95
CA THR A 350 18.10 4.90 18.13
C THR A 350 19.03 5.03 19.33
N ILE A 351 19.07 6.21 19.93
CA ILE A 351 19.85 6.54 21.12
C ILE A 351 18.90 6.80 22.27
N ASN A 352 18.93 5.92 23.27
CA ASN A 352 18.07 6.01 24.45
C ASN A 352 18.60 6.97 25.52
N ASP A 353 19.91 7.22 25.51
CA ASP A 353 20.61 8.11 26.44
C ASP A 353 21.81 8.74 25.73
N VAL A 354 21.65 9.98 25.29
CA VAL A 354 22.71 10.71 24.56
C VAL A 354 23.95 10.95 25.41
N SER A 355 23.81 11.05 26.75
CA SER A 355 24.94 11.28 27.66
C SER A 355 25.92 10.11 27.73
N LYS A 356 25.46 8.91 27.36
CA LYS A 356 26.28 7.69 27.29
C LYS A 356 26.82 7.42 25.89
N THR A 357 26.54 8.30 24.93
CA THR A 357 26.88 8.08 23.52
C THR A 357 28.16 8.86 23.19
N PRO A 358 29.30 8.17 22.95
CA PRO A 358 30.61 8.82 22.87
C PRO A 358 30.78 9.80 21.70
N ASP A 359 30.05 9.58 20.61
CA ASP A 359 30.08 10.38 19.40
C ASP A 359 28.87 11.32 19.27
N TYR A 360 28.11 11.49 20.35
CA TYR A 360 27.06 12.49 20.40
C TYR A 360 27.68 13.90 20.38
N LEU A 361 27.23 14.72 19.42
CA LEU A 361 27.69 16.09 19.26
C LEU A 361 26.58 17.04 19.73
N SER A 362 26.85 17.81 20.78
CA SER A 362 26.00 18.92 21.19
C SER A 362 26.49 20.20 20.52
N LEU A 363 25.67 20.85 19.70
CA LEU A 363 26.04 22.05 18.96
C LEU A 363 25.89 23.32 19.80
N THR A 364 25.00 23.29 20.80
CA THR A 364 24.80 24.42 21.73
C THR A 364 24.74 23.97 23.20
N GLU A 365 25.00 24.90 24.14
CA GLU A 365 24.76 24.67 25.59
C GLU A 365 23.27 24.49 25.93
N LEU A 366 22.36 24.96 25.05
CA LEU A 366 20.92 24.73 25.16
C LEU A 366 20.54 23.28 24.80
N GLU A 367 21.18 22.69 23.78
CA GLU A 367 20.97 21.30 23.37
C GLU A 367 21.45 20.28 24.41
N SER A 368 22.62 20.52 25.02
CA SER A 368 23.25 19.58 25.95
C SER A 368 22.41 19.28 27.19
N ASN A 369 21.51 20.19 27.57
CA ASN A 369 20.63 20.04 28.73
C ASN A 369 19.20 19.58 28.37
N GLN A 370 18.81 19.64 27.09
CA GLN A 370 17.41 19.42 26.69
C GLN A 370 17.19 18.17 25.83
N ILE A 371 18.20 17.63 25.17
CA ILE A 371 18.06 16.37 24.43
C ILE A 371 18.58 15.24 25.32
N LYS A 372 17.75 14.21 25.52
CA LYS A 372 18.11 13.02 26.30
C LYS A 372 18.09 11.74 25.49
N SER A 373 17.24 11.68 24.46
CA SER A 373 17.19 10.58 23.50
C SER A 373 17.00 11.13 22.08
N GLU A 374 17.43 10.34 21.10
CA GLU A 374 17.42 10.71 19.68
C GLU A 374 17.14 9.49 18.80
N LEU A 375 16.39 9.69 17.71
CA LEU A 375 16.05 8.68 16.71
C LEU A 375 16.28 9.28 15.32
N VAL A 376 17.26 8.74 14.60
CA VAL A 376 17.65 9.23 13.27
C VAL A 376 17.41 8.14 12.23
N THR A 377 16.81 8.50 11.10
CA THR A 377 16.52 7.59 9.99
C THR A 377 17.02 8.18 8.66
N PRO A 378 17.65 7.39 7.77
CA PRO A 378 18.09 7.88 6.46
C PRO A 378 16.89 8.11 5.53
N ILE A 379 16.97 9.19 4.74
CA ILE A 379 16.08 9.47 3.62
C ILE A 379 16.87 9.14 2.35
N PHE A 380 16.32 8.28 1.50
CA PHE A 380 16.97 7.84 0.28
C PHE A 380 16.48 8.63 -0.94
N LEU A 381 17.37 8.77 -1.91
CA LEU A 381 17.01 9.14 -3.27
C LEU A 381 17.65 8.10 -4.19
N ASP A 382 16.81 7.24 -4.75
CA ASP A 382 17.24 6.04 -5.47
C ASP A 382 18.02 5.10 -4.51
N ASP A 383 19.28 4.77 -4.80
CA ASP A 383 20.13 3.91 -3.95
C ASP A 383 21.01 4.69 -2.95
N ASP A 384 21.09 6.01 -3.09
CA ASP A 384 21.95 6.87 -2.28
C ASP A 384 21.19 7.54 -1.13
N VAL A 385 21.86 7.78 -0.02
CA VAL A 385 21.28 8.55 1.09
C VAL A 385 21.29 10.03 0.71
N LEU A 386 20.11 10.62 0.61
CA LEU A 386 19.92 12.04 0.34
C LEU A 386 20.15 12.89 1.59
N GLY A 387 19.75 12.36 2.74
CA GLY A 387 19.75 13.08 4.00
C GLY A 387 19.21 12.21 5.13
N VAL A 388 18.82 12.83 6.24
CA VAL A 388 18.30 12.14 7.41
C VAL A 388 17.07 12.86 7.98
N LEU A 389 16.12 12.08 8.48
CA LEU A 389 15.03 12.52 9.34
C LEU A 389 15.45 12.24 10.79
N ASN A 390 15.55 13.28 11.59
CA ASN A 390 15.95 13.22 12.99
C ASN A 390 14.78 13.60 13.91
N ILE A 391 14.62 12.86 14.99
CA ILE A 391 13.65 13.14 16.06
C ILE A 391 14.36 13.12 17.40
N GLN A 392 14.14 14.14 18.22
CA GLN A 392 14.80 14.33 19.50
C GLN A 392 13.78 14.51 20.62
N SER A 393 14.14 14.10 21.84
CA SER A 393 13.26 14.20 23.00
C SER A 393 14.01 14.55 24.29
N PRO A 394 13.40 15.33 25.20
CA PRO A 394 13.94 15.60 26.54
C PRO A 394 13.74 14.46 27.54
N VAL A 395 13.14 13.35 27.11
CA VAL A 395 12.86 12.17 27.93
C VAL A 395 13.89 11.08 27.61
N LEU A 396 14.43 10.41 28.64
CA LEU A 396 15.30 9.24 28.46
C LEU A 396 14.46 8.05 27.96
N GLU A 397 15.06 7.18 27.14
CA GLU A 397 14.40 5.95 26.63
C GLU A 397 13.05 6.23 25.95
N ARG A 398 12.93 7.37 25.26
CA ARG A 398 11.65 7.83 24.70
C ARG A 398 11.12 6.96 23.56
N PHE A 399 12.02 6.40 22.74
CA PHE A 399 11.67 5.81 21.46
C PHE A 399 11.56 4.29 21.54
N SER A 400 10.37 3.77 21.23
CA SER A 400 10.12 2.34 21.13
C SER A 400 10.40 1.80 19.71
N ASP A 401 10.44 0.48 19.55
CA ASP A 401 10.50 -0.16 18.23
C ASP A 401 9.31 0.21 17.32
N VAL A 402 8.16 0.58 17.91
CA VAL A 402 7.00 1.04 17.14
C VAL A 402 7.25 2.44 16.60
N ASP A 403 7.85 3.33 17.39
CA ASP A 403 8.21 4.68 16.96
C ASP A 403 9.30 4.63 15.89
N ARG A 404 10.31 3.77 16.05
CA ARG A 404 11.33 3.53 15.03
C ARG A 404 10.71 3.19 13.66
N ARG A 405 9.82 2.20 13.60
CA ARG A 405 9.15 1.80 12.34
C ARG A 405 8.29 2.91 11.75
N LEU A 406 7.66 3.70 12.62
CA LEU A 406 6.85 4.84 12.21
C LEU A 406 7.72 5.89 11.49
N VAL A 407 8.87 6.23 12.05
CA VAL A 407 9.82 7.20 11.48
C VAL A 407 10.47 6.66 10.20
N GLU A 408 10.82 5.37 10.16
CA GLU A 408 11.25 4.68 8.94
C GLU A 408 10.19 4.78 7.83
N THR A 409 8.91 4.67 8.18
CA THR A 409 7.80 4.82 7.22
C THR A 409 7.70 6.27 6.71
N PHE A 410 7.84 7.27 7.58
CA PHE A 410 7.88 8.67 7.17
C PHE A 410 9.02 8.96 6.20
N ALA A 411 10.24 8.53 6.54
CA ALA A 411 11.40 8.71 5.69
C ALA A 411 11.20 8.01 4.33
N SER A 412 10.58 6.84 4.30
CA SER A 412 10.25 6.14 3.05
C SER A 412 9.23 6.91 2.19
N HIS A 413 8.18 7.47 2.80
CA HIS A 413 7.20 8.30 2.09
C HIS A 413 7.85 9.56 1.50
N VAL A 414 8.71 10.23 2.29
CA VAL A 414 9.50 11.38 1.82
C VAL A 414 10.40 10.98 0.66
N SER A 415 11.16 9.89 0.79
CA SER A 415 12.05 9.37 -0.26
C SER A 415 11.31 9.19 -1.59
N LYS A 416 10.11 8.59 -1.53
CA LYS A 416 9.27 8.37 -2.71
C LYS A 416 8.74 9.68 -3.33
N ALA A 417 8.30 10.63 -2.49
CA ALA A 417 7.83 11.93 -2.96
C ALA A 417 8.95 12.74 -3.63
N ILE A 418 10.15 12.73 -3.05
CA ILE A 418 11.32 13.44 -3.62
C ILE A 418 11.80 12.79 -4.92
N SER A 419 11.85 11.47 -4.99
CA SER A 419 12.21 10.75 -6.24
C SER A 419 11.23 11.12 -7.38
N ARG A 420 9.93 11.16 -7.08
CA ARG A 420 8.91 11.61 -8.05
C ARG A 420 9.13 13.06 -8.51
N ILE A 421 9.41 13.98 -7.59
CA ILE A 421 9.67 15.39 -7.93
C ILE A 421 10.88 15.49 -8.86
N LYS A 422 11.99 14.81 -8.53
CA LYS A 422 13.19 14.76 -9.38
C LYS A 422 12.90 14.22 -10.78
N GLN A 423 12.15 13.11 -10.89
CA GLN A 423 11.77 12.54 -12.19
C GLN A 423 10.92 13.52 -13.02
N MET A 424 9.99 14.22 -12.38
CA MET A 424 9.16 15.23 -13.07
C MET A 424 10.00 16.42 -13.56
N GLU A 425 10.95 16.88 -12.74
CA GLU A 425 11.90 17.93 -13.11
C GLU A 425 12.80 17.50 -14.29
N GLU A 426 13.32 16.27 -14.27
CA GLU A 426 14.15 15.71 -15.34
C GLU A 426 13.36 15.60 -16.66
N ILE A 427 12.12 15.12 -16.61
CA ILE A 427 11.23 15.06 -17.78
C ILE A 427 10.99 16.47 -18.34
N THR A 428 10.61 17.42 -17.47
CA THR A 428 10.31 18.79 -17.86
C THR A 428 11.55 19.48 -18.46
N SER A 429 12.70 19.33 -17.82
CA SER A 429 13.97 19.91 -18.28
C SER A 429 14.42 19.29 -19.61
N SER A 430 14.27 17.97 -19.77
CA SER A 430 14.57 17.30 -21.03
C SER A 430 13.64 17.76 -22.15
N GLU A 431 12.34 17.90 -21.90
CA GLU A 431 11.39 18.39 -22.91
C GLU A 431 11.73 19.81 -23.35
N GLN A 432 11.99 20.71 -22.39
CA GLN A 432 12.41 22.07 -22.68
C GLN A 432 13.70 22.10 -23.49
N ARG A 433 14.72 21.30 -23.12
CA ARG A 433 15.97 21.21 -23.87
C ARG A 433 15.75 20.76 -25.32
N TYR A 434 14.91 19.74 -25.57
CA TYR A 434 14.61 19.32 -26.93
C TYR A 434 13.89 20.40 -27.73
N ARG A 435 12.89 21.07 -27.14
CA ARG A 435 12.17 22.18 -27.79
C ARG A 435 13.13 23.32 -28.14
N SER A 436 14.01 23.73 -27.22
CA SER A 436 15.00 24.78 -27.49
C SER A 436 15.95 24.43 -28.64
N ILE A 437 16.43 23.18 -28.72
CA ILE A 437 17.30 22.75 -29.83
C ILE A 437 16.59 22.85 -31.19
N LEU A 438 15.30 22.47 -31.24
CA LEU A 438 14.52 22.54 -32.47
C LEU A 438 14.16 23.99 -32.84
N ASP A 439 13.83 24.82 -31.84
CA ASP A 439 13.48 26.23 -32.03
C ASP A 439 14.70 27.09 -32.44
N GLU A 440 15.91 26.79 -31.93
CA GLU A 440 17.15 27.48 -32.33
C GLU A 440 17.77 26.98 -33.65
N SER A 441 17.15 25.98 -34.31
CA SER A 441 17.61 25.48 -35.61
C SER A 441 17.56 26.57 -36.67
N ARG A 442 18.65 26.73 -37.42
CA ARG A 442 18.72 27.65 -38.58
C ARG A 442 17.89 27.17 -39.77
N ASP A 443 17.66 25.87 -39.87
CA ASP A 443 16.81 25.26 -40.88
C ASP A 443 15.36 25.19 -40.35
N ALA A 444 14.39 25.30 -41.26
CA ALA A 444 12.97 25.11 -40.95
C ALA A 444 12.72 23.64 -40.60
N VAL A 445 12.13 23.39 -39.43
CA VAL A 445 11.91 22.04 -38.89
C VAL A 445 10.42 21.70 -38.96
N PHE A 446 10.09 20.54 -39.52
CA PHE A 446 8.75 19.97 -39.50
C PHE A 446 8.75 18.60 -38.83
N VAL A 447 7.73 18.32 -38.04
CA VAL A 447 7.32 16.94 -37.70
C VAL A 447 5.97 16.66 -38.33
N LEU A 448 5.91 15.63 -39.16
CA LEU A 448 4.71 15.21 -39.87
C LEU A 448 4.25 13.82 -39.42
N THR A 449 2.98 13.67 -39.08
CA THR A 449 2.34 12.36 -38.88
C THR A 449 1.37 12.13 -40.04
N GLY A 450 1.80 11.37 -41.04
CA GLY A 450 1.07 11.26 -42.31
C GLY A 450 1.02 12.61 -43.04
N PHE A 451 -0.18 13.07 -43.37
CA PHE A 451 -0.44 14.36 -44.04
C PHE A 451 -0.85 15.46 -43.05
N THR A 452 -0.31 15.43 -41.84
CA THR A 452 -0.66 16.41 -40.80
C THR A 452 0.60 16.91 -40.12
N VAL A 453 0.77 18.23 -40.09
CA VAL A 453 1.83 18.91 -39.35
C VAL A 453 1.56 18.81 -37.84
N GLN A 454 2.48 18.18 -37.11
CA GLN A 454 2.40 18.02 -35.65
C GLN A 454 3.27 19.04 -34.90
N TYR A 455 4.38 19.45 -35.49
CA TYR A 455 5.28 20.45 -34.92
C TYR A 455 5.99 21.20 -36.04
N VAL A 456 6.20 22.49 -35.80
CA VAL A 456 7.04 23.39 -36.60
C VAL A 456 7.82 24.31 -35.66
N ASN A 457 9.04 24.68 -36.03
CA ASN A 457 9.74 25.78 -35.36
C ASN A 457 9.39 27.13 -36.00
N GLU A 458 9.78 28.24 -35.36
CA GLU A 458 9.52 29.60 -35.88
C GLU A 458 10.09 29.83 -37.28
N ARG A 459 11.19 29.16 -37.60
CA ARG A 459 11.85 29.25 -38.90
C ARG A 459 10.95 28.81 -40.06
N VAL A 460 9.98 27.93 -39.83
CA VAL A 460 8.99 27.57 -40.85
C VAL A 460 8.07 28.74 -41.16
N ALA A 461 7.56 29.42 -40.12
CA ALA A 461 6.66 30.54 -40.27
C ALA A 461 7.36 31.69 -41.02
N GLU A 462 8.62 31.98 -40.69
CA GLU A 462 9.47 32.92 -41.42
C GLU A 462 9.67 32.52 -42.89
N LEU A 463 10.01 31.25 -43.16
CA LEU A 463 10.28 30.75 -44.51
C LEU A 463 9.05 30.85 -45.42
N LEU A 464 7.89 30.53 -44.88
CA LEU A 464 6.62 30.45 -45.63
C LEU A 464 5.77 31.73 -45.52
N GLY A 465 6.18 32.71 -44.72
CA GLY A 465 5.46 33.99 -44.56
C GLY A 465 4.15 33.87 -43.76
N TYR A 466 4.12 33.00 -42.75
CA TYR A 466 3.01 32.91 -41.80
C TYR A 466 3.31 33.76 -40.56
N ASP A 467 2.27 34.34 -39.96
CA ASP A 467 2.42 35.27 -38.83
C ASP A 467 2.81 34.55 -37.53
N THR A 468 2.33 33.32 -37.34
CA THR A 468 2.67 32.47 -36.20
C THR A 468 2.84 31.02 -36.64
N ARG A 469 3.68 30.26 -35.91
CA ARG A 469 3.84 28.83 -36.15
C ARG A 469 2.55 28.03 -35.86
N GLU A 470 1.69 28.53 -34.99
CA GLU A 470 0.43 27.88 -34.62
C GLU A 470 -0.55 27.78 -35.79
N GLU A 471 -0.51 28.72 -36.75
CA GLU A 471 -1.33 28.64 -37.98
C GLU A 471 -1.00 27.40 -38.82
N LEU A 472 0.24 26.92 -38.74
CA LEU A 472 0.74 25.81 -39.53
C LEU A 472 0.42 24.44 -38.91
N LEU A 473 0.09 24.41 -37.61
CA LEU A 473 -0.25 23.18 -36.92
C LEU A 473 -1.54 22.59 -37.48
N ASN A 474 -1.57 21.27 -37.67
CA ASN A 474 -2.66 20.52 -38.28
C ASN A 474 -2.99 20.86 -39.75
N MET A 475 -2.24 21.75 -40.40
CA MET A 475 -2.33 21.94 -41.85
C MET A 475 -1.83 20.69 -42.58
N SER A 476 -2.31 20.52 -43.81
CA SER A 476 -1.75 19.53 -44.73
C SER A 476 -0.41 20.05 -45.24
N PRO A 477 0.67 19.24 -45.21
CA PRO A 477 1.96 19.64 -45.75
C PRO A 477 1.89 19.96 -47.25
N ILE A 478 0.92 19.37 -47.98
CA ILE A 478 0.73 19.55 -49.42
C ILE A 478 0.29 20.96 -49.80
N ASP A 479 -0.41 21.66 -48.91
CA ASP A 479 -0.89 23.03 -49.16
C ASP A 479 0.27 24.03 -49.22
N MET A 480 1.40 23.69 -48.61
CA MET A 480 2.63 24.47 -48.60
C MET A 480 3.61 24.06 -49.71
N ILE A 481 3.23 23.14 -50.60
CA ILE A 481 4.04 22.69 -51.73
C ILE A 481 3.56 23.37 -53.01
N ALA A 482 4.51 23.81 -53.84
CA ALA A 482 4.21 24.36 -55.16
C ALA A 482 3.39 23.35 -56.00
N PRO A 483 2.38 23.79 -56.76
CA PRO A 483 1.47 22.91 -57.50
C PRO A 483 2.17 21.82 -58.33
N GLU A 484 3.28 22.17 -58.97
CA GLU A 484 4.06 21.28 -59.83
C GLU A 484 4.78 20.16 -59.08
N ASP A 485 5.05 20.35 -57.78
CA ASP A 485 5.80 19.40 -56.95
C ASP A 485 4.88 18.59 -56.01
N ARG A 486 3.59 18.92 -55.92
CA ARG A 486 2.62 18.27 -55.01
C ARG A 486 2.53 16.76 -55.17
N GLU A 487 2.47 16.27 -56.41
CA GLU A 487 2.35 14.83 -56.70
C GLU A 487 3.60 14.06 -56.24
N LEU A 488 4.78 14.61 -56.53
CA LEU A 488 6.07 14.05 -56.11
C LEU A 488 6.17 13.99 -54.58
N ILE A 489 5.83 15.08 -53.89
CA ILE A 489 5.95 15.16 -52.43
C ILE A 489 4.91 14.29 -51.74
N SER A 490 3.65 14.29 -52.21
CA SER A 490 2.60 13.42 -51.69
C SER A 490 2.97 11.95 -51.80
N GLY A 491 3.46 11.51 -52.97
CA GLY A 491 3.93 10.14 -53.17
C GLY A 491 5.06 9.75 -52.22
N ARG A 492 6.01 10.68 -51.95
CA ARG A 492 7.10 10.45 -50.99
C ARG A 492 6.62 10.37 -49.54
N ILE A 493 5.69 11.21 -49.12
CA ILE A 493 5.09 11.15 -47.77
C ILE A 493 4.41 9.78 -47.57
N ASP A 494 3.61 9.36 -48.56
CA ASP A 494 2.89 8.09 -48.51
C ASP A 494 3.81 6.86 -48.52
N ALA A 495 4.85 6.88 -49.36
CA ALA A 495 5.88 5.83 -49.39
C ALA A 495 6.60 5.68 -48.05
N ARG A 496 7.00 6.81 -47.41
CA ARG A 496 7.62 6.78 -46.07
C ARG A 496 6.68 6.23 -45.01
N ARG A 497 5.39 6.55 -45.09
CA ARG A 497 4.37 6.01 -44.18
C ARG A 497 4.27 4.49 -44.30
N ARG A 498 4.33 3.94 -45.51
CA ARG A 498 4.35 2.49 -45.78
C ARG A 498 5.69 1.81 -45.47
N GLY A 499 6.73 2.60 -45.16
CA GLY A 499 8.07 2.09 -44.84
C GLY A 499 8.92 1.73 -46.05
N GLU A 500 8.55 2.25 -47.23
CA GLU A 500 9.35 2.13 -48.45
C GLU A 500 10.59 3.02 -48.38
N ASN A 501 11.62 2.63 -49.13
CA ASN A 501 12.86 3.40 -49.23
C ASN A 501 12.68 4.55 -50.23
N VAL A 502 12.81 5.78 -49.77
CA VAL A 502 12.79 7.00 -50.60
C VAL A 502 13.98 7.88 -50.25
N PRO A 503 14.47 8.73 -51.18
CA PRO A 503 15.59 9.61 -50.89
C PRO A 503 15.36 10.45 -49.65
N ASN A 504 16.30 10.43 -48.70
CA ASN A 504 16.22 11.23 -47.49
C ASN A 504 16.64 12.68 -47.72
N LYS A 505 17.25 12.99 -48.87
CA LYS A 505 17.68 14.33 -49.27
C LYS A 505 17.19 14.65 -50.68
N TYR A 506 16.55 15.80 -50.87
CA TYR A 506 16.09 16.26 -52.19
C TYR A 506 15.67 17.74 -52.20
N GLU A 507 15.66 18.32 -53.40
CA GLU A 507 15.17 19.68 -53.67
C GLU A 507 13.73 19.65 -54.17
N PHE A 508 12.96 20.67 -53.82
CA PHE A 508 11.61 20.93 -54.33
C PHE A 508 11.24 22.39 -54.06
N ARG A 509 10.04 22.79 -54.48
CA ARG A 509 9.51 24.14 -54.31
C ARG A 509 8.38 24.14 -53.30
N MET A 510 8.47 25.06 -52.35
CA MET A 510 7.38 25.38 -51.43
C MET A 510 6.66 26.64 -51.88
N GLN A 511 5.40 26.75 -51.48
CA GLN A 511 4.56 27.93 -51.70
C GLN A 511 4.35 28.67 -50.38
N ARG A 512 4.67 29.96 -50.38
CA ARG A 512 4.42 30.87 -49.24
C ARG A 512 2.93 31.21 -49.13
N LYS A 513 2.53 31.78 -47.98
CA LYS A 513 1.14 32.25 -47.71
C LYS A 513 0.65 33.27 -48.75
N ASP A 514 1.54 34.10 -49.28
CA ASP A 514 1.25 35.09 -50.34
C ASP A 514 1.21 34.51 -51.77
N GLY A 515 1.47 33.21 -51.91
CA GLY A 515 1.50 32.49 -53.18
C GLY A 515 2.87 32.46 -53.88
N SER A 516 3.87 33.20 -53.40
CA SER A 516 5.23 33.19 -53.96
C SER A 516 5.93 31.85 -53.74
N ILE A 517 6.88 31.53 -54.61
CA ILE A 517 7.61 30.25 -54.58
C ILE A 517 8.98 30.43 -53.91
N VAL A 518 9.36 29.46 -53.08
CA VAL A 518 10.69 29.35 -52.48
C VAL A 518 11.31 28.00 -52.84
N HIS A 519 12.58 28.01 -53.26
CA HIS A 519 13.33 26.80 -53.55
C HIS A 519 13.92 26.27 -52.25
N VAL A 520 13.66 25.00 -51.95
CA VAL A 520 14.12 24.38 -50.71
C VAL A 520 14.83 23.05 -50.97
N GLU A 521 15.80 22.76 -50.11
CA GLU A 521 16.40 21.45 -49.94
C GLU A 521 15.89 20.86 -48.63
N THR A 522 15.41 19.61 -48.61
CA THR A 522 15.01 18.94 -47.38
C THR A 522 15.86 17.73 -47.07
N HIS A 523 16.08 17.50 -45.77
CA HIS A 523 16.57 16.26 -45.20
C HIS A 523 15.50 15.66 -44.29
N VAL A 524 15.04 14.45 -44.59
CA VAL A 524 13.91 13.79 -43.92
C VAL A 524 14.36 12.50 -43.25
N ASN A 525 14.11 12.39 -41.95
CA ASN A 525 14.34 11.19 -41.15
C ASN A 525 13.00 10.63 -40.63
N ARG A 526 12.89 9.30 -40.53
CA ARG A 526 11.74 8.65 -39.88
C ARG A 526 11.98 8.62 -38.37
N ILE A 527 10.97 9.05 -37.61
CA ILE A 527 10.99 9.05 -36.15
C ILE A 527 9.69 8.47 -35.61
N ILE A 528 9.65 8.16 -34.31
CA ILE A 528 8.40 7.96 -33.60
C ILE A 528 8.11 9.26 -32.83
N TYR A 529 6.96 9.88 -33.08
CA TYR A 529 6.52 11.09 -32.38
C TYR A 529 5.16 10.80 -31.75
N GLU A 530 5.03 11.01 -30.44
CA GLU A 530 3.83 10.67 -29.66
C GLU A 530 3.30 9.24 -29.94
N GLY A 531 4.23 8.28 -30.04
CA GLY A 531 3.93 6.86 -30.28
C GLY A 531 3.51 6.52 -31.72
N LYS A 532 3.48 7.48 -32.64
CA LYS A 532 3.09 7.28 -34.04
C LYS A 532 4.30 7.35 -34.97
N PRO A 533 4.34 6.55 -36.06
CA PRO A 533 5.34 6.72 -37.11
C PRO A 533 5.20 8.09 -37.78
N SER A 534 6.26 8.89 -37.69
CA SER A 534 6.29 10.29 -38.14
C SER A 534 7.58 10.57 -38.91
N SER A 535 7.65 11.73 -39.58
CA SER A 535 8.83 12.21 -40.29
C SER A 535 9.32 13.51 -39.69
N LEU A 536 10.59 13.59 -39.35
CA LEU A 536 11.30 14.81 -38.98
C LEU A 536 12.03 15.35 -40.21
N SER A 537 11.66 16.53 -40.67
CA SER A 537 12.21 17.16 -41.87
C SER A 537 12.91 18.46 -41.52
N PHE A 538 14.16 18.60 -41.92
CA PHE A 538 14.88 19.88 -41.94
C PHE A 538 14.78 20.44 -43.36
N VAL A 539 14.39 21.70 -43.50
CA VAL A 539 14.13 22.36 -44.77
C VAL A 539 14.97 23.64 -44.81
N ARG A 540 15.82 23.74 -45.84
CA ARG A 540 16.73 24.85 -46.04
C ARG A 540 16.34 25.63 -47.29
N ASP A 541 16.26 26.95 -47.18
CA ASP A 541 16.12 27.84 -48.33
C ASP A 541 17.41 27.82 -49.17
N ILE A 542 17.26 27.52 -50.46
CA ILE A 542 18.36 27.50 -51.44
C ILE A 542 18.12 28.50 -52.58
N SER A 543 17.18 29.43 -52.42
CA SER A 543 16.80 30.41 -53.44
C SER A 543 17.96 31.31 -53.83
N ASP A 544 18.78 31.75 -52.85
CA ASP A 544 19.97 32.55 -53.12
C ASP A 544 21.00 31.79 -53.95
N ARG A 545 21.22 30.52 -53.61
CA ARG A 545 22.13 29.64 -54.37
C ARG A 545 21.67 29.51 -55.81
N LYS A 546 20.37 29.25 -56.05
CA LYS A 546 19.80 29.16 -57.40
C LYS A 546 19.94 30.48 -58.18
N ARG A 547 19.67 31.63 -57.54
CA ARG A 547 19.81 32.96 -58.18
C ARG A 547 21.26 33.25 -58.59
N ILE A 548 22.23 32.89 -57.75
CA ILE A 548 23.66 33.08 -58.06
C ILE A 548 24.10 32.15 -59.20
N GLU A 549 23.71 30.87 -59.16
CA GLU A 549 24.00 29.92 -60.24
C GLU A 549 23.43 30.40 -61.59
N GLU A 550 22.19 30.90 -61.58
CA GLU A 550 21.52 31.36 -62.79
C GLU A 550 22.11 32.69 -63.30
N ALA A 551 22.41 33.64 -62.42
CA ALA A 551 23.09 34.88 -62.78
C ALA A 551 24.50 34.63 -63.34
N LEU A 552 25.24 33.67 -62.77
CA LEU A 552 26.56 33.28 -63.28
C LEU A 552 26.45 32.68 -64.68
N ASN A 553 25.57 31.70 -64.88
CA ASN A 553 25.32 31.09 -66.19
C ASN A 553 24.90 32.14 -67.23
N GLN A 554 24.05 33.09 -66.84
CA GLN A 554 23.61 34.16 -67.73
C GLN A 554 24.75 35.12 -68.07
N SER A 555 25.57 35.52 -67.09
CA SER A 555 26.73 36.39 -67.29
C SER A 555 27.79 35.77 -68.20
N GLU A 556 28.11 34.48 -68.00
CA GLU A 556 29.03 33.74 -68.86
C GLU A 556 28.52 33.68 -70.31
N GLY A 557 27.21 33.43 -70.48
CA GLY A 557 26.55 33.45 -71.79
C GLY A 557 26.65 34.80 -72.50
N TRP A 558 26.37 35.90 -71.80
CA TRP A 558 26.45 37.26 -72.36
C TRP A 558 27.89 37.66 -72.73
N PHE A 559 28.87 37.35 -71.87
CA PHE A 559 30.27 37.68 -72.14
C PHE A 559 30.76 36.99 -73.41
N ARG A 560 30.50 35.68 -73.55
CA ARG A 560 30.90 34.91 -74.73
C ARG A 560 30.26 35.47 -76.01
N TYR A 561 28.97 35.82 -75.96
CA TYR A 561 28.28 36.39 -77.12
C TYR A 561 28.87 37.74 -77.55
N ILE A 562 29.13 38.66 -76.61
CA ILE A 562 29.71 39.99 -76.92
C ILE A 562 31.14 39.86 -77.45
N TYR A 563 31.95 38.96 -76.87
CA TYR A 563 33.32 38.73 -77.29
C TYR A 563 33.38 38.22 -78.74
N GLU A 564 32.62 37.16 -79.06
CA GLU A 564 32.65 36.51 -80.38
C GLU A 564 32.00 37.33 -81.49
N GLU A 565 30.88 38.00 -81.21
CA GLU A 565 30.12 38.77 -82.22
C GLU A 565 30.54 40.26 -82.27
N SER A 566 31.63 40.63 -81.60
CA SER A 566 32.15 42.00 -81.65
C SER A 566 32.63 42.34 -83.06
N PRO A 567 32.25 43.50 -83.63
CA PRO A 567 32.76 43.96 -84.93
C PRO A 567 34.18 44.50 -84.86
N MET A 568 34.77 44.59 -83.67
CA MET A 568 36.19 44.90 -83.45
C MET A 568 36.95 43.62 -83.15
N GLY A 569 38.20 43.56 -83.62
CA GLY A 569 39.16 42.57 -83.19
C GLY A 569 39.50 42.79 -81.73
N ILE A 570 39.38 41.75 -80.91
CA ILE A 570 39.68 41.78 -79.49
C ILE A 570 40.75 40.73 -79.23
N GLU A 571 41.95 41.19 -78.88
CA GLU A 571 43.07 40.34 -78.49
C GLU A 571 43.31 40.45 -76.98
N LEU A 572 43.56 39.32 -76.34
CA LEU A 572 43.89 39.20 -74.92
C LEU A 572 45.33 38.71 -74.78
N TYR A 573 46.13 39.36 -73.97
CA TYR A 573 47.55 39.07 -73.77
C TYR A 573 47.89 38.78 -72.31
N ASP A 574 48.84 37.87 -72.09
CA ASP A 574 49.38 37.58 -70.77
C ASP A 574 50.34 38.68 -70.25
N LYS A 575 50.82 38.53 -69.00
CA LYS A 575 51.78 39.43 -68.36
C LYS A 575 53.11 39.60 -69.08
N ASP A 576 53.53 38.61 -69.87
CA ASP A 576 54.78 38.62 -70.61
C ASP A 576 54.58 39.11 -72.06
N GLY A 577 53.34 39.47 -72.40
CA GLY A 577 52.91 40.05 -73.66
C GLY A 577 52.61 39.02 -74.74
N TYR A 578 52.48 37.73 -74.42
CA TYR A 578 52.07 36.72 -75.40
C TYR A 578 50.57 36.73 -75.59
N LEU A 579 50.13 36.54 -76.84
CA LEU A 579 48.71 36.43 -77.15
C LEU A 579 48.14 35.17 -76.49
N TYR A 580 47.13 35.37 -75.66
CA TYR A 580 46.39 34.33 -74.95
C TYR A 580 45.14 33.91 -75.73
N ASP A 581 44.36 34.88 -76.21
CA ASP A 581 43.14 34.64 -76.96
C ASP A 581 42.81 35.79 -77.93
N ALA A 582 42.06 35.51 -78.99
CA ALA A 582 41.60 36.49 -79.96
C ALA A 582 40.20 36.13 -80.48
N ASN A 583 39.30 37.11 -80.52
CA ASN A 583 37.94 36.86 -80.98
C ASN A 583 37.87 36.66 -82.51
N LYS A 584 36.74 36.15 -82.99
CA LYS A 584 36.54 35.86 -84.41
C LYS A 584 36.84 37.04 -85.35
N ALA A 585 36.43 38.26 -85.01
CA ALA A 585 36.66 39.43 -85.88
C ALA A 585 38.14 39.75 -86.07
N ASP A 586 38.97 39.55 -85.03
CA ASP A 586 40.42 39.72 -85.13
C ASP A 586 41.04 38.69 -86.08
N LEU A 587 40.66 37.43 -85.91
CA LEU A 587 41.06 36.33 -86.79
C LEU A 587 40.68 36.62 -88.24
N ASP A 588 39.48 37.16 -88.49
CA ASP A 588 39.02 37.58 -89.82
C ASP A 588 39.85 38.76 -90.38
N PHE A 589 40.18 39.78 -89.56
CA PHE A 589 40.99 40.93 -89.97
C PHE A 589 42.38 40.54 -90.44
N PHE A 590 43.00 39.59 -89.74
CA PHE A 590 44.33 39.10 -90.06
C PHE A 590 44.33 37.85 -90.96
N GLY A 591 43.15 37.34 -91.34
CA GLY A 591 43.00 36.20 -92.26
C GLY A 591 43.52 34.88 -91.71
N VAL A 592 43.30 34.60 -90.43
CA VAL A 592 43.83 33.43 -89.71
C VAL A 592 42.69 32.54 -89.23
N GLU A 593 42.84 31.21 -89.34
CA GLU A 593 41.75 30.27 -89.01
C GLU A 593 41.54 30.06 -87.50
N SER A 594 42.58 30.22 -86.69
CA SER A 594 42.55 30.00 -85.25
C SER A 594 43.64 30.79 -84.53
N VAL A 595 43.36 31.22 -83.30
CA VAL A 595 44.35 31.86 -82.41
C VAL A 595 45.58 30.99 -82.15
N ASP A 596 45.48 29.67 -82.32
CA ASP A 596 46.61 28.74 -82.19
C ASP A 596 47.74 29.07 -83.17
N ASN A 597 47.41 29.63 -84.34
CA ASN A 597 48.36 30.08 -85.34
C ASN A 597 49.09 31.37 -84.91
N PHE A 598 48.57 32.07 -83.89
CA PHE A 598 49.16 33.27 -83.29
C PHE A 598 49.83 33.03 -81.93
N ARG A 599 49.91 31.81 -81.40
CA ARG A 599 50.39 31.57 -80.00
C ARG A 599 51.82 32.05 -79.69
N GLN A 600 52.69 32.29 -80.68
CA GLN A 600 54.02 32.87 -80.46
C GLN A 600 54.06 34.40 -80.65
N TRP A 601 52.93 34.99 -80.99
CA TRP A 601 52.79 36.43 -81.14
C TRP A 601 53.02 37.10 -79.79
N ASN A 602 53.89 38.10 -79.79
CA ASN A 602 54.21 38.84 -78.58
C ASN A 602 54.11 40.34 -78.86
N LEU A 603 53.25 41.00 -78.10
CA LEU A 603 52.95 42.43 -78.17
C LEU A 603 54.22 43.29 -78.11
N PHE A 604 55.20 42.92 -77.28
CA PHE A 604 56.45 43.68 -77.13
C PHE A 604 57.48 43.39 -78.21
N LYS A 605 57.25 42.38 -79.06
CA LYS A 605 58.06 42.11 -80.26
C LYS A 605 57.41 42.65 -81.54
N ASP A 606 56.16 43.09 -81.47
CA ASP A 606 55.47 43.67 -82.62
C ASP A 606 56.18 44.94 -83.11
N SER A 607 56.47 44.97 -84.41
CA SER A 607 57.04 46.12 -85.11
C SER A 607 56.08 47.29 -85.25
N ALA A 608 54.76 47.06 -85.10
CA ALA A 608 53.75 48.11 -85.11
C ALA A 608 53.88 49.08 -83.91
N LEU A 609 54.51 48.65 -82.82
CA LEU A 609 54.74 49.45 -81.63
C LEU A 609 56.19 49.95 -81.55
N THR A 610 56.37 51.25 -81.31
CA THR A 610 57.68 51.82 -80.99
C THR A 610 58.14 51.43 -79.58
N GLU A 611 59.46 51.46 -79.31
CA GLU A 611 59.99 51.19 -77.96
C GLU A 611 59.42 52.14 -76.89
N GLN A 612 59.12 53.39 -77.26
CA GLN A 612 58.46 54.33 -76.35
C GLN A 612 57.04 53.88 -76.00
N GLN A 613 56.27 53.40 -76.97
CA GLN A 613 54.91 52.88 -76.76
C GLN A 613 54.90 51.58 -75.95
N LYS A 614 55.84 50.65 -76.23
CA LYS A 614 56.00 49.44 -75.43
C LYS A 614 56.28 49.74 -73.96
N ASN A 615 57.14 50.72 -73.69
CA ASN A 615 57.43 51.16 -72.32
C ASN A 615 56.22 51.82 -71.65
N LYS A 616 55.42 52.61 -72.39
CA LYS A 616 54.15 53.14 -71.89
C LYS A 616 53.20 52.02 -71.43
N LEU A 617 53.01 50.98 -72.24
CA LEU A 617 52.17 49.83 -71.88
C LEU A 617 52.70 49.13 -70.62
N LYS A 618 54.00 48.87 -70.52
CA LYS A 618 54.63 48.28 -69.33
C LYS A 618 54.44 49.12 -68.05
N ASN A 619 54.33 50.44 -68.20
CA ASN A 619 54.11 51.37 -67.09
C ASN A 619 52.62 51.59 -66.78
N GLY A 620 51.70 50.86 -67.41
CA GLY A 620 50.26 50.97 -67.15
C GLY A 620 49.52 52.01 -67.98
N GLU A 621 50.17 52.65 -68.97
CA GLU A 621 49.54 53.64 -69.85
C GLU A 621 48.88 52.98 -71.07
N THR A 622 47.79 53.57 -71.57
CA THR A 622 47.13 53.15 -72.81
C THR A 622 47.88 53.67 -74.04
N VAL A 623 48.01 52.84 -75.07
CA VAL A 623 48.62 53.21 -76.35
C VAL A 623 47.57 53.10 -77.46
N ASN A 624 47.36 54.21 -78.15
CA ASN A 624 46.55 54.26 -79.38
C ASN A 624 47.48 54.48 -80.55
N LEU A 625 47.27 53.76 -81.64
CA LEU A 625 48.03 53.94 -82.87
C LEU A 625 47.19 53.59 -84.09
N ILE A 626 47.56 54.21 -85.21
CA ILE A 626 47.14 53.76 -86.53
C ILE A 626 48.38 53.18 -87.19
N THR A 627 48.29 51.93 -87.61
CA THR A 627 49.38 51.21 -88.29
C THR A 627 48.91 50.76 -89.66
N GLU A 628 49.86 50.67 -90.58
CA GLU A 628 49.66 49.99 -91.85
C GLU A 628 50.37 48.65 -91.80
N ARG A 629 49.73 47.63 -92.35
CA ARG A 629 50.29 46.29 -92.40
C ARG A 629 50.23 45.82 -93.85
N ASN A 630 51.40 45.60 -94.43
CA ASN A 630 51.52 44.94 -95.72
C ASN A 630 51.52 43.43 -95.50
N PHE A 631 50.42 42.77 -95.83
CA PHE A 631 50.28 41.33 -95.65
C PHE A 631 51.20 40.51 -96.56
N ASP A 632 51.65 41.08 -97.69
CA ASP A 632 52.58 40.41 -98.60
C ASP A 632 53.99 40.25 -98.01
N ASP A 633 54.33 41.05 -96.99
CA ASP A 633 55.62 41.02 -96.30
C ASP A 633 55.62 40.12 -95.04
N ILE A 634 54.45 39.59 -94.64
CA ILE A 634 54.31 38.79 -93.43
C ILE A 634 54.82 37.37 -93.66
N LYS A 635 55.82 36.97 -92.86
CA LYS A 635 56.40 35.61 -92.88
C LYS A 635 56.27 34.87 -91.55
N ASN A 636 55.72 35.53 -90.54
CA ASN A 636 55.74 35.07 -89.15
C ASN A 636 54.51 34.24 -88.77
N TYR A 637 53.46 34.25 -89.59
CA TYR A 637 52.26 33.43 -89.48
C TYR A 637 51.60 33.28 -90.86
N GLU A 638 50.80 32.22 -91.04
CA GLU A 638 50.04 32.02 -92.28
C GLU A 638 48.79 32.90 -92.27
N THR A 639 48.55 33.62 -93.37
CA THR A 639 47.43 34.54 -93.54
C THR A 639 46.83 34.40 -94.94
N SER A 640 45.50 34.49 -95.03
CA SER A 640 44.77 34.55 -96.31
C SER A 640 44.64 35.96 -96.88
N ARG A 641 45.08 37.00 -96.15
CA ARG A 641 45.03 38.41 -96.57
C ARG A 641 46.24 38.75 -97.43
N THR A 642 46.07 39.68 -98.38
CA THR A 642 47.12 40.15 -99.30
C THR A 642 47.04 41.67 -99.46
N GLY A 643 48.15 42.33 -99.78
CA GLY A 643 48.22 43.79 -99.95
C GLY A 643 48.25 44.56 -98.63
N ILE A 644 48.04 45.88 -98.71
CA ILE A 644 48.18 46.80 -97.56
C ILE A 644 46.81 47.04 -96.91
N SER A 645 46.71 46.84 -95.60
CA SER A 645 45.57 47.24 -94.77
C SER A 645 45.97 48.25 -93.71
N TYR A 646 45.03 49.09 -93.30
CA TYR A 646 45.20 50.06 -92.24
C TYR A 646 44.38 49.66 -91.01
N PHE A 647 45.03 49.59 -89.85
CA PHE A 647 44.40 49.23 -88.59
C PHE A 647 44.51 50.37 -87.59
N GLU A 648 43.40 50.70 -86.95
CA GLU A 648 43.38 51.49 -85.72
C GLU A 648 43.38 50.52 -84.54
N ALA A 649 44.38 50.63 -83.67
CA ALA A 649 44.55 49.73 -82.54
C ALA A 649 44.70 50.51 -81.23
N ILE A 650 43.98 50.04 -80.21
CA ILE A 650 44.04 50.53 -78.84
C ILE A 650 44.53 49.40 -77.95
N PHE A 651 45.74 49.55 -77.42
CA PHE A 651 46.33 48.63 -76.46
C PHE A 651 46.20 49.21 -75.05
N LYS A 652 45.60 48.44 -74.14
CA LYS A 652 45.35 48.87 -72.77
C LYS A 652 45.83 47.81 -71.77
N PRO A 653 46.60 48.19 -70.74
CA PRO A 653 46.87 47.32 -69.62
C PRO A 653 45.58 47.04 -68.84
N VAL A 654 45.30 45.77 -68.57
CA VAL A 654 44.16 45.30 -67.77
C VAL A 654 44.68 44.42 -66.66
N ILE A 655 44.05 44.48 -65.48
CA ILE A 655 44.38 43.58 -64.38
C ILE A 655 43.23 42.60 -64.25
N ILE A 656 43.37 41.43 -64.88
CA ILE A 656 42.43 40.32 -64.71
C ILE A 656 43.20 39.19 -64.04
N LYS A 657 42.85 38.91 -62.78
CA LYS A 657 43.37 37.76 -62.03
C LYS A 657 42.26 36.73 -61.91
N GLU A 658 42.33 35.68 -62.72
CA GLU A 658 41.37 34.58 -62.70
C GLU A 658 42.11 33.24 -62.70
N GLY A 659 42.21 32.61 -61.52
CA GLY A 659 43.00 31.38 -61.32
C GLY A 659 44.50 31.57 -61.59
N ASP A 660 45.10 30.64 -62.36
CA ASP A 660 46.49 30.70 -62.81
C ASP A 660 46.71 31.62 -64.04
N THR A 661 45.63 32.18 -64.60
CA THR A 661 45.68 33.02 -65.79
C THR A 661 45.94 34.47 -65.40
N ASN A 662 47.08 35.02 -65.85
CA ASN A 662 47.45 36.43 -65.63
C ASN A 662 47.35 37.20 -66.96
N LEU A 663 46.13 37.58 -67.35
CA LEU A 663 45.91 38.51 -68.46
C LEU A 663 46.29 39.92 -68.03
N ALA A 664 47.14 40.58 -68.82
CA ALA A 664 47.73 41.87 -68.48
C ALA A 664 47.47 42.97 -69.52
N TYR A 665 47.14 42.61 -70.77
CA TYR A 665 46.86 43.60 -71.81
C TYR A 665 45.68 43.15 -72.68
N ILE A 666 44.86 44.10 -73.10
CA ILE A 666 43.81 43.92 -74.11
C ILE A 666 44.13 44.83 -75.30
N ALA A 667 43.97 44.32 -76.52
CA ALA A 667 43.96 45.13 -77.72
C ALA A 667 42.56 45.16 -78.33
N LEU A 668 42.12 46.36 -78.72
CA LEU A 668 40.93 46.56 -79.54
C LEU A 668 41.40 47.07 -80.90
N ILE A 669 41.16 46.28 -81.94
CA ILE A 669 41.64 46.51 -83.29
C ILE A 669 40.44 46.76 -84.20
N LYS A 670 40.58 47.70 -85.11
CA LYS A 670 39.59 48.01 -86.14
C LYS A 670 40.27 48.13 -87.49
N ASP A 671 39.79 47.37 -88.47
CA ASP A 671 40.15 47.58 -89.87
C ASP A 671 39.53 48.89 -90.38
N ILE A 672 40.39 49.82 -90.81
CA ILE A 672 40.01 51.13 -91.36
C ILE A 672 40.51 51.30 -92.80
N THR A 673 40.84 50.19 -93.48
CA THR A 673 41.40 50.20 -94.84
C THR A 673 40.52 50.98 -95.82
N ASP A 674 39.21 50.72 -95.80
CA ASP A 674 38.23 51.38 -96.68
C ASP A 674 38.08 52.90 -96.45
N ILE A 675 38.52 53.42 -95.30
CA ILE A 675 38.43 54.85 -94.95
C ILE A 675 39.68 55.62 -95.43
N LYS A 676 40.80 54.93 -95.65
CA LYS A 676 42.09 55.53 -96.00
C LYS A 676 42.50 55.36 -97.47
N THR A 677 41.85 54.47 -98.21
CA THR A 677 41.87 54.38 -99.68
C THR A 677 40.88 55.36 -100.30
#